data_AF-A0A8X7U7R1-F1
#
_entry.id   AF-A0A8X7U7R1-F1
#
_cell.length_a   1.000
_cell.length_b   1.000
_cell.length_c   1.000
_cell.angle_alpha   90.00
_cell.angle_beta   90.00
_cell.angle_gamma   90.00
#
_symmetry.space_group_name_H-M   'P 1'
#
loop_
_entity.id
_entity.type
_entity.pdbx_description
1 polymer ?
#
loop_
_entity_poly.entity_id
_entity_poly.type
_entity_poly.pdbx_seq_one_letter_code
_entity_poly.pdbx_strand_id
1 'polypeptide(L)'
;MGGAPSTPRNTGGGDDVSVAEYLISTFVGEKSFPLASDYWNKLLELPLSSRWPSDRVRQACELFGRSNGYTRHLAKLLIHLSWCLQELLQDCDDDQASSIYKRAVNATYISSVFLKHLIENGKSDGLVELHLSLDESEPVPHGFVMDQDIQNFVMHSVLNFIGSTEVSPNSYVLHQELLNFMIVAMSTQLLSGPSPGPRDANPFIDAAMSQEKSLVCLAVRRLLLNYIYRTPPNAKTYLYSDGDSPGILERVGSAAATFVLLPLNYLVNNSGDGSKHPLAEFSLHVLLILTNYHKPIMSDESLTDKSDDSATSESVSKGHAFSSGNIFSKALANARDVEFDRSDVEGNAYPGPHVRIPFASLFDTLGMCLADEGAVLLLYSLLQGNSDFKEYVLVRTDLDTMLMPILETLYNASKRTSSNQIYMMLIVLLILSQDSSFNSSIHKMILPSVPWYKEHLLHQTSLGSLMVIILIRTVQHNLSKLRDVYLQTTCLATLANMAPHVHHLSAYASQRLVSLFYMLSRKYNKLSELTDEKQQSIKISLAGEGDGVSEDLAAELQIFTDFLRLVLDILNAILTYALPRNPEIVYAVMHRQEVFQPFKNHPRFHELVENIYTVLDFFNSRMDSQRSDREWSVQKVLESIIDSCRFWRGEGMKMFTQLHFSYEQESHPEEFFIPYVWQLAFSRCGFNFNPDAINLFPLPHQVEKQGEEGRGEEVEEGKEKKIQELIEQRIVLDP
;
A
#
# COMPACT_ATOMS: atom_id res chain seq x y z
N MET A 1 -73.32 4.29 -43.33
CA MET A 1 -73.03 4.09 -41.90
C MET A 1 -71.62 3.50 -41.84
N GLY A 2 -70.55 4.14 -41.41
CA GLY A 2 -70.33 5.23 -40.47
C GLY A 2 -69.15 4.77 -39.60
N GLY A 3 -67.95 5.31 -39.83
CA GLY A 3 -66.74 4.92 -39.08
C GLY A 3 -65.64 5.97 -39.29
N ALA A 4 -65.37 6.74 -38.24
CA ALA A 4 -64.37 7.81 -38.20
C ALA A 4 -62.93 7.25 -38.24
N PRO A 5 -61.94 8.01 -38.73
CA PRO A 5 -60.54 7.65 -38.57
C PRO A 5 -60.05 8.02 -37.16
N SER A 6 -59.53 7.02 -36.45
CA SER A 6 -58.81 7.15 -35.20
C SER A 6 -57.48 7.87 -35.39
N THR A 7 -57.19 8.83 -34.52
CA THR A 7 -55.89 9.47 -34.35
C THR A 7 -54.80 8.43 -34.01
N PRO A 8 -53.56 8.55 -34.53
CA PRO A 8 -52.48 7.66 -34.12
C PRO A 8 -52.05 7.98 -32.69
N ARG A 9 -51.93 6.92 -31.90
CA ARG A 9 -51.42 6.89 -30.53
C ARG A 9 -49.91 7.10 -30.57
N ASN A 10 -49.43 8.05 -29.77
CA ASN A 10 -48.02 8.37 -29.57
C ASN A 10 -47.28 7.13 -29.00
N THR A 11 -46.37 6.54 -29.77
CA THR A 11 -45.46 5.47 -29.32
C THR A 11 -44.11 6.09 -28.97
N GLY A 12 -43.93 6.49 -27.71
CA GLY A 12 -42.76 7.22 -27.20
C GLY A 12 -41.53 6.38 -26.93
N GLY A 13 -40.96 5.72 -27.95
CA GLY A 13 -39.69 4.98 -27.81
C GLY A 13 -38.64 5.24 -28.91
N GLY A 14 -39.03 5.85 -30.04
CA GLY A 14 -38.14 6.09 -31.19
C GLY A 14 -37.40 7.43 -31.16
N ASP A 15 -37.99 8.46 -30.53
CA ASP A 15 -37.47 9.83 -30.61
C ASP A 15 -36.24 10.06 -29.72
N ASP A 16 -36.20 9.48 -28.51
CA ASP A 16 -35.10 9.74 -27.54
C ASP A 16 -33.75 9.19 -27.99
N VAL A 17 -33.74 8.04 -28.69
CA VAL A 17 -32.50 7.45 -29.24
C VAL A 17 -31.91 8.34 -30.34
N SER A 18 -32.77 8.96 -31.16
CA SER A 18 -32.34 9.85 -32.25
C SER A 18 -31.76 11.18 -31.72
N VAL A 19 -32.31 11.69 -30.61
CA VAL A 19 -31.83 12.93 -29.97
C VAL A 19 -30.48 12.72 -29.30
N ALA A 20 -30.32 11.61 -28.55
CA ALA A 20 -29.04 11.26 -27.95
C ALA A 20 -27.94 11.13 -29.03
N GLU A 21 -28.21 10.36 -30.09
CA GLU A 21 -27.30 10.18 -31.22
C GLU A 21 -26.89 11.49 -31.89
N TYR A 22 -27.83 12.42 -32.08
CA TYR A 22 -27.54 13.74 -32.61
C TYR A 22 -26.64 14.56 -31.68
N LEU A 23 -26.97 14.64 -30.39
CA LEU A 23 -26.20 15.43 -29.42
C LEU A 23 -24.75 14.93 -29.34
N ILE A 24 -24.55 13.61 -29.38
CA ILE A 24 -23.25 12.98 -29.20
C ILE A 24 -22.38 13.08 -30.45
N SER A 25 -22.94 12.79 -31.62
CA SER A 25 -22.23 12.96 -32.90
C SER A 25 -21.79 14.42 -33.09
N THR A 26 -22.60 15.35 -32.60
CA THR A 26 -22.31 16.78 -32.60
C THR A 26 -21.24 17.16 -31.55
N PHE A 27 -21.22 16.50 -30.38
CA PHE A 27 -20.21 16.70 -29.33
C PHE A 27 -18.80 16.37 -29.83
N VAL A 28 -18.66 15.22 -30.50
CA VAL A 28 -17.37 14.74 -31.03
C VAL A 28 -17.05 15.26 -32.43
N GLY A 29 -17.96 16.03 -33.02
CA GLY A 29 -17.80 16.62 -34.35
C GLY A 29 -17.01 17.91 -34.35
N GLU A 30 -16.95 18.56 -35.51
CA GLU A 30 -16.14 19.77 -35.73
C GLU A 30 -16.82 21.08 -35.31
N LYS A 31 -18.09 21.01 -34.92
CA LYS A 31 -18.84 22.21 -34.53
C LYS A 31 -18.55 22.55 -33.08
N SER A 32 -17.92 23.71 -32.83
CA SER A 32 -17.74 24.24 -31.47
C SER A 32 -19.03 24.88 -30.94
N PHE A 33 -19.34 24.62 -29.68
CA PHE A 33 -20.47 25.23 -28.97
C PHE A 33 -19.98 26.25 -27.93
N PRO A 34 -20.59 27.44 -27.84
CA PRO A 34 -20.29 28.39 -26.78
C PRO A 34 -20.52 27.79 -25.39
N LEU A 35 -19.72 28.19 -24.41
CA LEU A 35 -19.88 27.75 -23.00
C LEU A 35 -21.29 28.03 -22.45
N ALA A 36 -21.94 29.13 -22.85
CA ALA A 36 -23.30 29.48 -22.42
C ALA A 36 -24.42 28.80 -23.22
N SER A 37 -24.11 27.84 -24.10
CA SER A 37 -25.12 27.22 -24.97
C SER A 37 -26.05 26.25 -24.22
N ASP A 38 -27.35 26.31 -24.50
CA ASP A 38 -28.34 25.31 -24.02
C ASP A 38 -28.03 23.87 -24.45
N TYR A 39 -27.14 23.71 -25.44
CA TYR A 39 -26.64 22.41 -25.87
C TYR A 39 -26.08 21.58 -24.70
N TRP A 40 -25.33 22.20 -23.80
CA TRP A 40 -24.70 21.51 -22.67
C TRP A 40 -25.73 20.92 -21.71
N ASN A 41 -26.80 21.66 -21.40
CA ASN A 41 -27.88 21.15 -20.56
C ASN A 41 -28.58 19.95 -21.23
N LYS A 42 -28.87 20.03 -22.53
CA LYS A 42 -29.47 18.92 -23.28
C LYS A 42 -28.59 17.67 -23.31
N LEU A 43 -27.27 17.84 -23.46
CA LEU A 43 -26.31 16.74 -23.43
C LEU A 43 -26.25 16.08 -22.04
N LEU A 44 -26.23 16.89 -20.98
CA LEU A 44 -26.07 16.42 -19.60
C LEU A 44 -27.38 15.91 -18.98
N GLU A 45 -28.54 16.21 -19.55
CA GLU A 45 -29.85 15.69 -19.11
C GLU A 45 -30.22 14.34 -19.74
N LEU A 46 -29.39 13.81 -20.64
CA LEU A 46 -29.62 12.51 -21.27
C LEU A 46 -29.85 11.39 -20.24
N PRO A 47 -30.77 10.44 -20.48
CA PRO A 47 -31.02 9.33 -19.58
C PRO A 47 -29.73 8.50 -19.34
N LEU A 48 -29.51 8.10 -18.10
CA LEU A 48 -28.38 7.24 -17.71
C LEU A 48 -28.44 5.84 -18.35
N SER A 49 -29.58 5.47 -18.93
CA SER A 49 -29.84 4.25 -19.69
C SER A 49 -29.39 4.34 -21.15
N SER A 50 -29.19 5.55 -21.69
CA SER A 50 -28.76 5.79 -23.09
C SER A 50 -27.25 5.60 -23.30
N ARG A 51 -26.67 4.54 -22.71
CA ARG A 51 -25.23 4.27 -22.76
C ARG A 51 -24.80 3.67 -24.10
N TRP A 52 -23.59 4.02 -24.53
CA TRP A 52 -23.11 3.66 -25.86
C TRP A 52 -22.53 2.24 -25.88
N PRO A 53 -22.73 1.49 -26.97
CA PRO A 53 -21.93 0.30 -27.24
C PRO A 53 -20.43 0.62 -27.27
N SER A 54 -19.59 -0.32 -26.84
CA SER A 54 -18.12 -0.12 -26.72
C SER A 54 -17.46 0.33 -28.03
N ASP A 55 -17.89 -0.22 -29.17
CA ASP A 55 -17.36 0.17 -30.49
C ASP A 55 -17.70 1.62 -30.85
N ARG A 56 -18.88 2.07 -30.43
CA ARG A 56 -19.33 3.45 -30.64
C ARG A 56 -18.57 4.43 -29.75
N VAL A 57 -18.26 4.04 -28.51
CA VAL A 57 -17.39 4.83 -27.62
C VAL A 57 -16.02 5.01 -28.26
N ARG A 58 -15.42 3.95 -28.79
CA ARG A 58 -14.11 4.03 -29.45
C ARG A 58 -14.12 5.00 -30.64
N GLN A 59 -15.09 4.89 -31.54
CA GLN A 59 -15.23 5.80 -32.68
C GLN A 59 -15.44 7.25 -32.25
N ALA A 60 -16.30 7.48 -31.25
CA ALA A 60 -16.55 8.80 -30.69
C ALA A 60 -15.26 9.40 -30.09
N CYS A 61 -14.50 8.61 -29.35
CA CYS A 61 -13.21 9.00 -28.79
C CYS A 61 -12.18 9.40 -29.86
N GLU A 62 -12.04 8.61 -30.92
CA GLU A 62 -11.12 8.91 -32.04
C GLU A 62 -11.48 10.22 -32.76
N LEU A 63 -12.77 10.48 -32.98
CA LEU A 63 -13.25 11.74 -33.56
C LEU A 63 -13.00 12.92 -32.61
N PHE A 64 -13.31 12.74 -31.32
CA PHE A 64 -13.11 13.75 -30.30
C PHE A 64 -11.64 14.14 -30.14
N GLY A 65 -10.72 13.18 -30.20
CA GLY A 65 -9.27 13.45 -30.16
C GLY A 65 -8.81 14.43 -31.25
N ARG A 66 -9.46 14.39 -32.42
CA ARG A 66 -9.18 15.31 -33.53
C ARG A 66 -9.91 16.65 -33.38
N SER A 67 -11.12 16.65 -32.83
CA SER A 67 -11.95 17.86 -32.74
C SER A 67 -11.67 18.72 -31.51
N ASN A 68 -11.23 18.11 -30.40
CA ASN A 68 -11.04 18.80 -29.12
C ASN A 68 -10.01 19.93 -29.20
N GLY A 69 -9.02 19.82 -30.10
CA GLY A 69 -7.97 20.81 -30.27
C GLY A 69 -8.44 22.21 -30.63
N TYR A 70 -9.58 22.32 -31.33
CA TYR A 70 -10.19 23.61 -31.69
C TYR A 70 -11.57 23.82 -31.08
N THR A 71 -12.30 22.76 -30.72
CA THR A 71 -13.63 22.91 -30.08
C THR A 71 -13.52 23.25 -28.59
N ARG A 72 -12.44 22.84 -27.93
CA ARG A 72 -12.24 22.93 -26.47
C ARG A 72 -13.37 22.29 -25.67
N HIS A 73 -14.07 21.31 -26.24
CA HIS A 73 -15.24 20.70 -25.62
C HIS A 73 -14.91 19.99 -24.30
N LEU A 74 -13.71 19.43 -24.14
CA LEU A 74 -13.29 18.87 -22.84
C LEU A 74 -13.22 19.95 -21.76
N ALA A 75 -12.55 21.07 -22.04
CA ALA A 75 -12.43 22.19 -21.11
C ALA A 75 -13.81 22.74 -20.71
N LYS A 76 -14.70 22.95 -21.69
CA LYS A 76 -16.07 23.41 -21.46
C LYS A 76 -16.89 22.41 -20.62
N LEU A 77 -16.79 21.12 -20.91
CA LEU A 77 -17.46 20.07 -20.15
C LEU A 77 -16.97 20.01 -18.69
N LEU A 78 -15.67 20.15 -18.45
CA LEU A 78 -15.08 20.19 -17.12
C LEU A 78 -15.53 21.43 -16.31
N ILE A 79 -15.71 22.57 -16.98
CA ILE A 79 -16.31 23.76 -16.36
C ILE A 79 -17.77 23.48 -15.97
N HIS A 80 -18.57 22.88 -16.86
CA HIS A 80 -19.96 22.51 -16.53
C HIS A 80 -20.06 21.50 -15.39
N LEU A 81 -19.16 20.52 -15.32
CA LEU A 81 -19.05 19.61 -14.17
C LEU A 81 -18.84 20.42 -12.88
N SER A 82 -17.86 21.32 -12.89
CA SER A 82 -17.52 22.15 -11.72
C SER A 82 -18.69 23.02 -11.28
N TRP A 83 -19.42 23.64 -12.21
CA TRP A 83 -20.64 24.40 -11.90
C TRP A 83 -21.74 23.52 -11.31
N CYS A 84 -21.99 22.32 -11.85
CA CYS A 84 -22.96 21.40 -11.26
C CYS A 84 -22.61 21.05 -9.81
N LEU A 85 -21.31 20.84 -9.52
CA LEU A 85 -20.85 20.55 -8.15
C LEU A 85 -20.99 21.75 -7.22
N GLN A 86 -20.73 22.97 -7.70
CA GLN A 86 -20.93 24.19 -6.93
C GLN A 86 -22.41 24.48 -6.67
N GLU A 87 -23.29 24.24 -7.64
CA GLU A 87 -24.74 24.36 -7.49
C GLU A 87 -25.25 23.38 -6.42
N LEU A 88 -24.76 22.13 -6.40
CA LEU A 88 -25.13 21.14 -5.37
C LEU A 88 -24.68 21.49 -3.94
N LEU A 89 -23.71 22.40 -3.79
CA LEU A 89 -23.24 22.89 -2.50
C LEU A 89 -24.03 24.12 -2.01
N GLN A 90 -24.90 24.68 -2.85
CA GLN A 90 -25.83 25.74 -2.48
C GLN A 90 -27.15 25.14 -2.00
N ASP A 91 -27.91 25.88 -1.20
CA ASP A 91 -29.24 25.45 -0.76
C ASP A 91 -30.18 25.40 -1.99
N CYS A 92 -30.54 24.19 -2.42
CA CYS A 92 -31.46 23.94 -3.54
C CYS A 92 -32.65 23.08 -3.10
N ASP A 93 -33.78 23.23 -3.78
CA ASP A 93 -34.96 22.37 -3.58
C ASP A 93 -34.67 20.92 -4.05
N ASP A 94 -35.31 19.92 -3.44
CA ASP A 94 -35.05 18.49 -3.70
C ASP A 94 -35.20 18.08 -5.18
N ASP A 95 -36.22 18.59 -5.87
CA ASP A 95 -36.46 18.29 -7.30
C ASP A 95 -35.37 18.89 -8.19
N GLN A 96 -34.88 20.09 -7.85
CA GLN A 96 -33.80 20.76 -8.55
C GLN A 96 -32.48 20.02 -8.32
N ALA A 97 -32.21 19.62 -7.07
CA ALA A 97 -31.02 18.85 -6.70
C ALA A 97 -30.95 17.53 -7.48
N SER A 98 -32.06 16.80 -7.62
CA SER A 98 -32.10 15.54 -8.39
C SER A 98 -31.68 15.74 -9.86
N SER A 99 -32.14 16.82 -10.50
CA SER A 99 -31.75 17.16 -11.87
C SER A 99 -30.25 17.50 -11.96
N ILE A 100 -29.74 18.29 -11.00
CA ILE A 100 -28.32 18.66 -10.96
C ILE A 100 -27.43 17.43 -10.68
N TYR A 101 -27.83 16.51 -9.81
CA TYR A 101 -27.13 15.23 -9.59
C TYR A 101 -27.02 14.44 -10.89
N LYS A 102 -28.09 14.34 -11.68
CA LYS A 102 -28.07 13.67 -12.99
C LYS A 102 -27.09 14.33 -13.96
N ARG A 103 -27.14 15.66 -14.07
CA ARG A 103 -26.22 16.45 -14.90
C ARG A 103 -24.77 16.26 -14.48
N ALA A 104 -24.49 16.31 -13.17
CA ALA A 104 -23.16 16.11 -12.61
C ALA A 104 -22.63 14.71 -12.92
N VAL A 105 -23.42 13.66 -12.69
CA VAL A 105 -23.03 12.26 -13.00
C VAL A 105 -22.71 12.10 -14.49
N ASN A 106 -23.55 12.63 -15.37
CA ASN A 106 -23.31 12.57 -16.82
C ASN A 106 -22.06 13.36 -17.21
N ALA A 107 -21.85 14.55 -16.64
CA ALA A 107 -20.67 15.37 -16.91
C ALA A 107 -19.40 14.64 -16.47
N THR A 108 -19.39 14.09 -15.25
CA THR A 108 -18.29 13.28 -14.72
C THR A 108 -17.99 12.09 -15.64
N TYR A 109 -19.01 11.31 -16.00
CA TYR A 109 -18.85 10.12 -16.84
C TYR A 109 -18.29 10.46 -18.23
N ILE A 110 -18.89 11.44 -18.92
CA ILE A 110 -18.44 11.86 -20.25
C ILE A 110 -17.01 12.39 -20.16
N SER A 111 -16.70 13.23 -19.16
CA SER A 111 -15.35 13.72 -18.92
C SER A 111 -14.35 12.57 -18.72
N SER A 112 -14.66 11.58 -17.87
CA SER A 112 -13.78 10.42 -17.64
C SER A 112 -13.49 9.63 -18.92
N VAL A 113 -14.51 9.36 -19.75
CA VAL A 113 -14.35 8.56 -20.98
C VAL A 113 -13.40 9.24 -21.96
N PHE A 114 -13.63 10.53 -22.24
CA PHE A 114 -12.84 11.26 -23.22
C PHE A 114 -11.47 11.67 -22.68
N LEU A 115 -11.38 12.05 -21.40
CA LEU A 115 -10.10 12.36 -20.76
C LEU A 115 -9.18 11.14 -20.73
N LYS A 116 -9.69 9.96 -20.36
CA LYS A 116 -8.92 8.71 -20.44
C LYS A 116 -8.36 8.50 -21.84
N HIS A 117 -9.20 8.61 -22.87
CA HIS A 117 -8.76 8.38 -24.24
C HIS A 117 -7.65 9.35 -24.67
N LEU A 118 -7.78 10.63 -24.31
CA LEU A 118 -6.77 11.64 -24.62
C LEU A 118 -5.44 11.39 -23.87
N ILE A 119 -5.49 11.00 -22.60
CA ILE A 119 -4.29 10.63 -21.83
C ILE A 119 -3.61 9.42 -22.47
N GLU A 120 -4.37 8.40 -22.84
CA GLU A 120 -3.86 7.13 -23.39
C GLU A 120 -3.25 7.27 -24.80
N ASN A 121 -3.72 8.24 -25.59
CA ASN A 121 -3.29 8.43 -26.99
C ASN A 121 -2.48 9.71 -27.21
N GLY A 122 -2.17 10.45 -26.15
CA GLY A 122 -1.34 11.66 -26.21
C GLY A 122 0.10 11.33 -26.63
N LYS A 123 0.71 12.17 -27.47
CA LYS A 123 2.12 12.00 -27.85
C LYS A 123 3.05 12.41 -26.70
N SER A 124 4.17 11.72 -26.61
CA SER A 124 5.16 11.81 -25.52
C SER A 124 5.75 13.20 -25.25
N ASP A 125 5.54 14.18 -26.13
CA ASP A 125 6.25 15.47 -26.12
C ASP A 125 5.40 16.65 -25.61
N GLY A 126 4.23 16.40 -25.02
CA GLY A 126 3.54 17.42 -24.20
C GLY A 126 2.06 17.19 -23.94
N LEU A 127 1.66 17.29 -22.66
CA LEU A 127 0.26 17.36 -22.19
C LEU A 127 -0.51 18.61 -22.69
N VAL A 128 0.12 19.42 -23.55
CA VAL A 128 -0.50 20.49 -24.35
C VAL A 128 -1.68 19.95 -25.19
N GLU A 129 -1.67 18.65 -25.51
CA GLU A 129 -2.74 17.97 -26.25
C GLU A 129 -4.05 17.75 -25.45
N LEU A 130 -4.08 17.99 -24.14
CA LEU A 130 -5.35 17.95 -23.38
C LEU A 130 -6.22 19.18 -23.63
N HIS A 131 -5.66 20.27 -24.19
CA HIS A 131 -6.40 21.48 -24.56
C HIS A 131 -7.26 22.06 -23.41
N LEU A 132 -6.70 22.09 -22.20
CA LEU A 132 -7.36 22.51 -20.95
C LEU A 132 -7.42 24.05 -20.76
N SER A 133 -7.59 24.79 -21.85
CA SER A 133 -7.78 26.24 -21.84
C SER A 133 -8.90 26.63 -22.80
N LEU A 134 -9.59 27.73 -22.50
CA LEU A 134 -10.53 28.34 -23.44
C LEU A 134 -9.77 29.22 -24.44
N ASP A 135 -10.33 29.39 -25.63
CA ASP A 135 -9.78 30.35 -26.61
C ASP A 135 -10.12 31.78 -26.16
N GLU A 136 -9.20 32.73 -26.38
CA GLU A 136 -9.34 34.14 -25.93
C GLU A 136 -10.60 34.84 -26.47
N SER A 137 -11.17 34.35 -27.57
CA SER A 137 -12.37 34.88 -28.22
C SER A 137 -13.68 34.26 -27.75
N GLU A 138 -13.64 33.30 -26.82
CA GLU A 138 -14.83 32.59 -26.33
C GLU A 138 -15.69 33.51 -25.45
N PRO A 139 -17.00 33.64 -25.72
CA PRO A 139 -17.90 34.43 -24.88
C PRO A 139 -18.14 33.72 -23.55
N VAL A 140 -17.57 34.26 -22.47
CA VAL A 140 -17.74 33.71 -21.12
C VAL A 140 -18.88 34.36 -20.34
N PRO A 141 -19.61 33.59 -19.50
CA PRO A 141 -20.65 34.13 -18.64
C PRO A 141 -20.16 35.20 -17.66
N HIS A 142 -21.05 36.10 -17.26
CA HIS A 142 -20.75 37.14 -16.28
C HIS A 142 -20.24 36.55 -14.96
N GLY A 143 -19.01 36.93 -14.56
CA GLY A 143 -18.36 36.47 -13.32
C GLY A 143 -17.32 35.37 -13.50
N PHE A 144 -17.18 34.80 -14.70
CA PHE A 144 -16.10 33.86 -15.02
C PHE A 144 -14.80 34.60 -15.35
N VAL A 145 -13.68 34.16 -14.77
CA VAL A 145 -12.34 34.72 -15.03
C VAL A 145 -11.68 33.89 -16.12
N MET A 146 -11.45 34.49 -17.31
CA MET A 146 -10.84 33.81 -18.46
C MET A 146 -9.47 33.19 -18.15
N ASP A 147 -8.69 33.80 -17.26
CA ASP A 147 -7.36 33.33 -16.85
C ASP A 147 -7.41 32.28 -15.72
N GLN A 148 -8.59 31.75 -15.38
CA GLN A 148 -8.70 30.70 -14.38
C GLN A 148 -8.10 29.39 -14.90
N ASP A 149 -7.14 28.84 -14.16
CA ASP A 149 -6.64 27.50 -14.39
C ASP A 149 -7.78 26.48 -14.19
N ILE A 150 -8.21 25.85 -15.29
CA ILE A 150 -9.36 24.95 -15.34
C ILE A 150 -9.10 23.72 -14.46
N GLN A 151 -7.87 23.22 -14.42
CA GLN A 151 -7.48 22.08 -13.61
C GLN A 151 -7.64 22.39 -12.14
N ASN A 152 -7.17 23.56 -11.71
CA ASN A 152 -7.38 24.07 -10.35
C ASN A 152 -8.86 24.25 -10.02
N PHE A 153 -9.66 24.79 -10.94
CA PHE A 153 -11.10 24.97 -10.74
C PHE A 153 -11.85 23.64 -10.57
N VAL A 154 -11.53 22.66 -11.42
CA VAL A 154 -12.11 21.31 -11.38
C VAL A 154 -11.71 20.61 -10.10
N MET A 155 -10.41 20.56 -9.78
CA MET A 155 -9.92 19.89 -8.58
C MET A 155 -10.49 20.51 -7.30
N HIS A 156 -10.57 21.85 -7.25
CA HIS A 156 -11.24 22.54 -6.15
C HIS A 156 -12.70 22.10 -6.00
N SER A 157 -13.47 22.11 -7.09
CA SER A 157 -14.90 21.78 -7.06
C SER A 157 -15.16 20.31 -6.70
N VAL A 158 -14.36 19.40 -7.25
CA VAL A 158 -14.44 17.95 -6.97
C VAL A 158 -14.06 17.65 -5.51
N LEU A 159 -12.93 18.17 -5.04
CA LEU A 159 -12.49 17.96 -3.66
C LEU A 159 -13.45 18.61 -2.66
N ASN A 160 -14.05 19.76 -3.00
CA ASN A 160 -14.99 20.45 -2.11
C ASN A 160 -16.29 19.67 -2.00
N PHE A 161 -16.83 19.19 -3.11
CA PHE A 161 -18.00 18.31 -3.07
C PHE A 161 -17.72 17.03 -2.28
N ILE A 162 -16.59 16.34 -2.54
CA ILE A 162 -16.22 15.12 -1.81
C ILE A 162 -16.07 15.43 -0.31
N GLY A 163 -15.32 16.47 0.05
CA GLY A 163 -15.06 16.82 1.44
C GLY A 163 -16.29 17.29 2.22
N SER A 164 -17.13 18.10 1.60
CA SER A 164 -18.23 18.82 2.27
C SER A 164 -19.55 18.04 2.27
N THR A 165 -19.83 17.22 1.24
CA THR A 165 -21.12 16.52 1.11
C THR A 165 -21.09 15.16 1.79
N GLU A 166 -22.14 14.84 2.56
CA GLU A 166 -22.31 13.49 3.13
C GLU A 166 -22.77 12.47 2.11
N VAL A 167 -22.28 11.23 2.27
CA VAL A 167 -22.69 10.11 1.42
C VAL A 167 -24.11 9.70 1.82
N SER A 168 -25.03 9.91 0.90
CA SER A 168 -26.45 9.57 1.01
C SER A 168 -26.85 8.67 -0.16
N PRO A 169 -28.05 8.04 -0.15
CA PRO A 169 -28.54 7.27 -1.29
C PRO A 169 -28.55 8.03 -2.62
N ASN A 170 -28.70 9.36 -2.59
CA ASN A 170 -28.76 10.23 -3.77
C ASN A 170 -27.36 10.67 -4.23
N SER A 171 -26.44 10.95 -3.29
CA SER A 171 -25.08 11.40 -3.61
C SER A 171 -24.10 10.25 -3.84
N TYR A 172 -24.43 9.00 -3.45
CA TYR A 172 -23.54 7.83 -3.52
C TYR A 172 -22.94 7.63 -4.91
N VAL A 173 -23.78 7.63 -5.96
CA VAL A 173 -23.33 7.41 -7.34
C VAL A 173 -22.40 8.52 -7.78
N LEU A 174 -22.72 9.78 -7.47
CA LEU A 174 -21.87 10.91 -7.81
C LEU A 174 -20.53 10.85 -7.07
N HIS A 175 -20.49 10.54 -5.77
CA HIS A 175 -19.23 10.34 -5.05
C HIS A 175 -18.38 9.24 -5.71
N GLN A 176 -18.99 8.12 -6.07
CA GLN A 176 -18.28 7.02 -6.73
C GLN A 176 -17.71 7.43 -8.09
N GLU A 177 -18.50 8.08 -8.94
CA GLU A 177 -18.06 8.54 -10.26
C GLU A 177 -17.00 9.64 -10.15
N LEU A 178 -17.09 10.56 -9.18
CA LEU A 178 -16.09 11.59 -8.96
C LEU A 178 -14.74 11.02 -8.53
N LEU A 179 -14.72 10.01 -7.65
CA LEU A 179 -13.48 9.32 -7.28
C LEU A 179 -12.87 8.58 -8.46
N ASN A 180 -13.71 7.96 -9.29
CA ASN A 180 -13.26 7.31 -10.53
C ASN A 180 -12.70 8.34 -11.53
N PHE A 181 -13.37 9.48 -11.68
CA PHE A 181 -12.87 10.63 -12.45
C PHE A 181 -11.53 11.12 -11.93
N MET A 182 -11.34 11.23 -10.61
CA MET A 182 -10.06 11.61 -10.03
C MET A 182 -8.96 10.62 -10.41
N ILE A 183 -9.20 9.31 -10.35
CA ILE A 183 -8.22 8.30 -10.77
C ILE A 183 -7.84 8.49 -12.25
N VAL A 184 -8.82 8.72 -13.13
CA VAL A 184 -8.57 8.99 -14.56
C VAL A 184 -7.81 10.30 -14.76
N ALA A 185 -8.24 11.38 -14.12
CA ALA A 185 -7.64 12.70 -14.28
C ALA A 185 -6.18 12.71 -13.79
N MET A 186 -5.90 11.97 -12.72
CA MET A 186 -4.55 11.82 -12.16
C MET A 186 -3.69 10.79 -12.92
N SER A 187 -4.26 10.01 -13.83
CA SER A 187 -3.53 8.95 -14.54
C SER A 187 -2.52 9.48 -15.57
N THR A 188 -2.39 10.81 -15.74
CA THR A 188 -1.26 11.40 -16.47
C THR A 188 0.08 10.95 -15.89
N GLN A 189 0.12 10.62 -14.59
CA GLN A 189 1.31 10.11 -13.93
C GLN A 189 1.74 8.73 -14.45
N LEU A 190 0.83 7.95 -15.06
CA LEU A 190 1.18 6.69 -15.72
C LEU A 190 2.08 6.89 -16.95
N LEU A 191 2.04 8.09 -17.54
CA LEU A 191 2.86 8.47 -18.69
C LEU A 191 4.26 8.95 -18.27
N SER A 192 4.46 9.27 -16.99
CA SER A 192 5.76 9.59 -16.41
C SER A 192 6.54 8.30 -16.13
N GLY A 193 7.87 8.40 -16.09
CA GLY A 193 8.71 7.29 -15.60
C GLY A 193 8.54 7.06 -14.10
N PRO A 194 9.11 5.97 -13.54
CA PRO A 194 9.02 5.62 -12.12
C PRO A 194 9.60 6.70 -11.18
N SER A 195 10.58 7.48 -11.65
CA SER A 195 11.14 8.63 -10.93
C SER A 195 10.63 9.91 -11.59
N PRO A 196 9.70 10.66 -10.96
CA PRO A 196 9.09 11.83 -11.56
C PRO A 196 10.14 12.92 -11.79
N GLY A 197 10.29 13.35 -13.04
CA GLY A 197 11.19 14.44 -13.42
C GLY A 197 10.57 15.80 -13.12
N PRO A 198 11.39 16.86 -12.94
CA PRO A 198 10.90 18.22 -12.75
C PRO A 198 10.11 18.78 -13.95
N ARG A 199 10.30 18.17 -15.13
CA ARG A 199 9.59 18.52 -16.37
C ARG A 199 8.31 17.70 -16.58
N ASP A 200 8.02 16.74 -15.71
CA ASP A 200 6.79 15.95 -15.79
C ASP A 200 5.62 16.83 -15.37
N ALA A 201 4.71 17.08 -16.31
CA ALA A 201 3.46 17.78 -16.03
C ALA A 201 2.42 16.76 -15.57
N ASN A 202 1.72 17.06 -14.48
CA ASN A 202 0.61 16.22 -14.00
C ASN A 202 -0.56 17.13 -13.64
N PRO A 203 -1.27 17.70 -14.64
CA PRO A 203 -2.10 18.89 -14.46
C PRO A 203 -3.12 18.78 -13.33
N PHE A 204 -3.78 17.63 -13.19
CA PHE A 204 -4.80 17.43 -12.15
C PHE A 204 -4.21 17.05 -10.78
N ILE A 205 -3.09 16.32 -10.70
CA ILE A 205 -2.43 16.08 -9.40
C ILE A 205 -1.75 17.35 -8.91
N ASP A 206 -1.05 18.07 -9.78
CA ASP A 206 -0.45 19.37 -9.50
C ASP A 206 -1.51 20.36 -8.99
N ALA A 207 -2.68 20.40 -9.64
CA ALA A 207 -3.84 21.19 -9.20
C ALA A 207 -4.49 20.69 -7.90
N ALA A 208 -4.36 19.40 -7.56
CA ALA A 208 -4.79 18.90 -6.24
C ALA A 208 -3.81 19.34 -5.15
N MET A 209 -2.51 19.37 -5.46
CA MET A 209 -1.42 19.75 -4.55
C MET A 209 -1.33 21.26 -4.28
N SER A 210 -1.99 22.09 -5.09
CA SER A 210 -2.08 23.55 -4.90
C SER A 210 -3.26 23.99 -4.03
N GLN A 211 -4.15 23.07 -3.62
CA GLN A 211 -5.38 23.39 -2.90
C GLN A 211 -5.13 23.86 -1.46
N GLU A 212 -6.11 24.61 -0.92
CA GLU A 212 -6.07 25.07 0.46
C GLU A 212 -6.06 23.92 1.47
N LYS A 213 -5.30 24.08 2.56
CA LYS A 213 -5.16 23.07 3.63
C LYS A 213 -6.52 22.67 4.23
N SER A 214 -7.45 23.60 4.40
CA SER A 214 -8.81 23.36 4.92
C SER A 214 -9.57 22.36 4.06
N LEU A 215 -9.57 22.58 2.75
CA LEU A 215 -10.21 21.73 1.77
C LEU A 215 -9.59 20.33 1.73
N VAL A 216 -8.25 20.27 1.74
CA VAL A 216 -7.53 18.99 1.79
C VAL A 216 -7.89 18.18 3.03
N CYS A 217 -7.98 18.82 4.20
CA CYS A 217 -8.40 18.14 5.42
C CYS A 217 -9.84 17.59 5.32
N LEU A 218 -10.78 18.33 4.71
CA LEU A 218 -12.14 17.84 4.50
C LEU A 218 -12.17 16.63 3.56
N ALA A 219 -11.43 16.70 2.44
CA ALA A 219 -11.35 15.61 1.48
C ALA A 219 -10.72 14.35 2.11
N VAL A 220 -9.55 14.47 2.77
CA VAL A 220 -8.90 13.34 3.45
C VAL A 220 -9.82 12.73 4.52
N ARG A 221 -10.52 13.57 5.29
CA ARG A 221 -11.52 13.10 6.26
C ARG A 221 -12.62 12.29 5.58
N ARG A 222 -13.23 12.79 4.49
CA ARG A 222 -14.27 12.02 3.77
C ARG A 222 -13.73 10.70 3.23
N LEU A 223 -12.56 10.69 2.59
CA LEU A 223 -11.97 9.49 2.02
C LEU A 223 -11.77 8.40 3.08
N LEU A 224 -11.27 8.78 4.26
CA LEU A 224 -11.11 7.88 5.40
C LEU A 224 -12.46 7.43 5.96
N LEU A 225 -13.45 8.31 6.08
CA LEU A 225 -14.79 7.92 6.54
C LEU A 225 -15.48 6.95 5.56
N ASN A 226 -15.32 7.15 4.25
CA ASN A 226 -15.82 6.22 3.24
C ASN A 226 -15.16 4.84 3.38
N TYR A 227 -13.85 4.82 3.64
CA TYR A 227 -13.10 3.59 3.91
C TYR A 227 -13.58 2.89 5.19
N ILE A 228 -13.82 3.64 6.27
CA ILE A 228 -14.29 3.14 7.56
C ILE A 228 -15.71 2.57 7.47
N TYR A 229 -16.65 3.35 6.95
CA TYR A 229 -18.07 2.99 6.95
C TYR A 229 -18.44 1.95 5.90
N ARG A 230 -17.68 1.88 4.78
CA ARG A 230 -17.89 0.89 3.71
C ARG A 230 -19.35 0.78 3.29
N THR A 231 -20.04 1.91 3.10
CA THR A 231 -21.46 1.92 2.74
C THR A 231 -21.68 1.09 1.46
N PRO A 232 -22.56 0.06 1.47
CA PRO A 232 -22.82 -0.74 0.28
C PRO A 232 -23.65 0.06 -0.74
N PRO A 233 -23.56 -0.28 -2.04
CA PRO A 233 -24.39 0.35 -3.07
C PRO A 233 -25.88 0.04 -2.83
N ASN A 234 -26.73 1.07 -2.87
CA ASN A 234 -28.17 0.89 -2.73
C ASN A 234 -28.79 0.33 -4.02
N ALA A 235 -29.29 -0.91 -3.98
CA ALA A 235 -29.94 -1.56 -5.13
C ALA A 235 -31.16 -0.80 -5.69
N LYS A 236 -31.79 0.08 -4.90
CA LYS A 236 -32.97 0.87 -5.31
C LYS A 236 -32.63 2.08 -6.19
N THR A 237 -31.43 2.65 -6.06
CA THR A 237 -31.04 3.88 -6.79
C THR A 237 -30.72 3.59 -8.26
N TYR A 238 -30.33 2.36 -8.60
CA TYR A 238 -29.95 1.98 -9.98
C TYR A 238 -31.13 1.70 -10.91
N LEU A 239 -32.36 1.60 -10.38
CA LEU A 239 -33.52 1.09 -11.13
C LEU A 239 -34.70 2.05 -11.22
N TYR A 240 -34.66 3.21 -10.55
CA TYR A 240 -35.78 4.14 -10.52
C TYR A 240 -35.30 5.59 -10.57
N SER A 241 -35.18 6.11 -11.79
CA SER A 241 -35.34 7.55 -12.05
C SER A 241 -35.93 7.81 -13.44
N ASP A 242 -36.67 6.85 -13.99
CA ASP A 242 -37.65 7.16 -15.03
C ASP A 242 -39.00 6.62 -14.57
N GLY A 243 -40.00 7.48 -14.59
CA GLY A 243 -41.33 7.27 -13.99
C GLY A 243 -42.19 6.20 -14.68
N ASP A 244 -41.65 5.38 -15.57
CA ASP A 244 -42.39 4.34 -16.26
C ASP A 244 -41.94 2.95 -15.81
N SER A 245 -42.79 2.32 -15.00
CA SER A 245 -42.65 0.90 -14.66
C SER A 245 -42.67 0.05 -15.94
N PRO A 246 -41.64 -0.75 -16.25
CA PRO A 246 -41.70 -1.67 -17.38
C PRO A 246 -42.72 -2.78 -17.11
N GLY A 247 -43.52 -3.09 -18.13
CA GLY A 247 -44.62 -4.06 -18.04
C GLY A 247 -44.14 -5.47 -17.70
N ILE A 248 -45.03 -6.25 -17.07
CA ILE A 248 -44.77 -7.62 -16.58
C ILE A 248 -44.26 -8.56 -17.69
N LEU A 249 -44.48 -8.25 -18.98
CA LEU A 249 -43.97 -9.06 -20.09
C LEU A 249 -42.46 -8.89 -20.36
N GLU A 250 -41.85 -7.74 -20.04
CA GLU A 250 -40.39 -7.57 -20.11
C GLU A 250 -39.69 -8.33 -18.98
N ARG A 251 -40.37 -8.57 -17.85
CA ARG A 251 -39.83 -9.36 -16.73
C ARG A 251 -39.67 -10.85 -17.03
N VAL A 252 -40.33 -11.38 -18.07
CA VAL A 252 -40.30 -12.82 -18.39
C VAL A 252 -39.36 -13.14 -19.57
N GLY A 253 -39.02 -12.15 -20.41
CA GLY A 253 -37.99 -12.28 -21.47
C GLY A 253 -36.59 -11.82 -21.07
N SER A 254 -36.45 -11.05 -19.98
CA SER A 254 -35.21 -10.41 -19.54
C SER A 254 -34.32 -11.28 -18.63
N ALA A 255 -34.22 -12.57 -18.92
CA ALA A 255 -33.13 -13.40 -18.38
C ALA A 255 -31.99 -13.58 -19.40
N ALA A 256 -32.27 -13.32 -20.69
CA ALA A 256 -31.30 -13.46 -21.78
C ALA A 256 -30.89 -12.12 -22.45
N ALA A 257 -31.58 -11.01 -22.15
CA ALA A 257 -31.28 -9.68 -22.70
C ALA A 257 -30.29 -8.85 -21.86
N THR A 258 -29.66 -9.44 -20.84
CA THR A 258 -28.69 -8.79 -19.95
C THR A 258 -27.28 -8.67 -20.56
N PHE A 259 -27.10 -8.94 -21.86
CA PHE A 259 -25.78 -9.26 -22.41
C PHE A 259 -25.15 -8.27 -23.41
N VAL A 260 -25.70 -7.09 -23.72
CA VAL A 260 -25.19 -6.32 -24.89
C VAL A 260 -24.96 -4.81 -24.74
N LEU A 261 -25.23 -4.13 -23.60
CA LEU A 261 -25.22 -2.64 -23.62
C LEU A 261 -24.60 -1.92 -22.43
N LEU A 262 -23.32 -2.15 -22.08
CA LEU A 262 -22.64 -1.36 -21.03
C LEU A 262 -21.10 -1.26 -21.20
N PRO A 263 -20.51 -0.05 -21.09
CA PRO A 263 -19.18 0.19 -20.51
C PRO A 263 -19.32 0.51 -19.00
N LEU A 264 -20.23 -0.19 -18.31
CA LEU A 264 -20.25 -0.39 -16.85
C LEU A 264 -19.84 -1.83 -16.56
N ASN A 265 -18.58 -2.19 -16.84
CA ASN A 265 -18.03 -3.46 -16.32
C ASN A 265 -17.84 -3.46 -14.79
N TYR A 266 -18.37 -2.46 -14.07
CA TYR A 266 -18.16 -2.28 -12.63
C TYR A 266 -19.21 -2.94 -11.72
N LEU A 267 -20.29 -3.54 -12.25
CA LEU A 267 -21.37 -4.05 -11.39
C LEU A 267 -21.77 -5.52 -11.57
N VAL A 268 -21.18 -6.26 -12.51
CA VAL A 268 -21.33 -7.73 -12.57
C VAL A 268 -20.00 -8.38 -12.98
N ASN A 269 -18.97 -8.26 -12.15
CA ASN A 269 -17.92 -9.26 -12.13
C ASN A 269 -18.44 -10.46 -11.34
N ASN A 270 -19.29 -11.27 -11.97
CA ASN A 270 -19.71 -12.56 -11.42
C ASN A 270 -18.70 -13.67 -11.76
N SER A 271 -17.41 -13.32 -11.75
CA SER A 271 -16.32 -14.26 -11.45
C SER A 271 -16.11 -14.34 -9.93
N GLY A 272 -17.17 -14.26 -9.11
CA GLY A 272 -17.06 -14.40 -7.64
C GLY A 272 -16.16 -13.40 -6.89
N ASP A 273 -15.61 -12.37 -7.57
CA ASP A 273 -14.49 -11.55 -7.07
C ASP A 273 -14.69 -10.02 -7.23
N GLY A 274 -15.93 -9.56 -7.46
CA GLY A 274 -16.26 -8.12 -7.41
C GLY A 274 -16.27 -7.58 -5.97
N SER A 275 -15.71 -6.38 -5.73
CA SER A 275 -15.66 -5.81 -4.38
C SER A 275 -17.05 -5.42 -3.88
N LYS A 276 -17.34 -5.72 -2.61
CA LYS A 276 -18.64 -5.44 -1.99
C LYS A 276 -18.85 -3.95 -1.65
N HIS A 277 -17.79 -3.14 -1.73
CA HIS A 277 -17.75 -1.76 -1.22
C HIS A 277 -16.90 -0.86 -2.14
N PRO A 278 -17.36 -0.57 -3.37
CA PRO A 278 -16.57 0.16 -4.37
C PRO A 278 -16.21 1.58 -3.92
N LEU A 279 -17.10 2.26 -3.19
CA LEU A 279 -16.83 3.61 -2.68
C LEU A 279 -15.63 3.65 -1.71
N ALA A 280 -15.53 2.66 -0.83
CA ALA A 280 -14.43 2.54 0.13
C ALA A 280 -13.10 2.28 -0.60
N GLU A 281 -13.14 1.42 -1.61
CA GLU A 281 -11.98 1.04 -2.42
C GLU A 281 -11.46 2.21 -3.26
N PHE A 282 -12.32 2.92 -4.00
CA PHE A 282 -11.90 4.11 -4.74
C PHE A 282 -11.43 5.24 -3.82
N SER A 283 -12.05 5.39 -2.65
CA SER A 283 -11.60 6.39 -1.66
C SER A 283 -10.19 6.07 -1.17
N LEU A 284 -9.89 4.80 -0.93
CA LEU A 284 -8.57 4.33 -0.54
C LEU A 284 -7.53 4.56 -1.66
N HIS A 285 -7.84 4.19 -2.90
CA HIS A 285 -6.93 4.40 -4.02
C HIS A 285 -6.63 5.88 -4.27
N VAL A 286 -7.66 6.73 -4.29
CA VAL A 286 -7.48 8.19 -4.44
C VAL A 286 -6.63 8.74 -3.29
N LEU A 287 -6.89 8.33 -2.05
CA LEU A 287 -6.09 8.73 -0.89
C LEU A 287 -4.63 8.32 -1.07
N LEU A 288 -4.37 7.06 -1.43
CA LEU A 288 -3.01 6.53 -1.60
C LEU A 288 -2.25 7.22 -2.74
N ILE A 289 -2.90 7.50 -3.88
CA ILE A 289 -2.29 8.23 -5.00
C ILE A 289 -1.88 9.62 -4.53
N LEU A 290 -2.79 10.33 -3.86
CA LEU A 290 -2.54 11.69 -3.38
C LEU A 290 -1.49 11.72 -2.27
N THR A 291 -1.44 10.77 -1.35
CA THR A 291 -0.45 10.77 -0.24
C THR A 291 0.94 10.35 -0.68
N ASN A 292 1.06 9.54 -1.73
CA ASN A 292 2.35 9.03 -2.22
C ASN A 292 2.90 9.82 -3.42
N TYR A 293 2.18 10.83 -3.90
CA TYR A 293 2.69 11.71 -4.95
C TYR A 293 3.92 12.50 -4.50
N HIS A 294 4.95 12.51 -5.34
CA HIS A 294 6.16 13.29 -5.16
C HIS A 294 6.52 14.03 -6.44
N LYS A 295 6.95 15.29 -6.32
CA LYS A 295 7.50 16.08 -7.42
C LYS A 295 8.78 16.77 -6.95
N PRO A 296 9.95 16.50 -7.56
CA PRO A 296 11.17 17.20 -7.19
C PRO A 296 11.08 18.66 -7.64
N ILE A 297 11.27 19.58 -6.70
CA ILE A 297 11.37 21.01 -7.00
C ILE A 297 12.79 21.28 -7.52
N MET A 298 12.91 21.84 -8.72
CA MET A 298 14.18 22.44 -9.14
C MET A 298 14.42 23.67 -8.27
N SER A 299 15.45 23.63 -7.43
CA SER A 299 16.06 24.86 -6.97
C SER A 299 16.68 25.54 -8.19
N ASP A 300 16.21 26.74 -8.51
CA ASP A 300 16.84 27.60 -9.52
C ASP A 300 18.27 27.95 -9.06
N GLU A 301 19.24 27.10 -9.36
CA GLU A 301 20.65 27.51 -9.45
C GLU A 301 20.84 28.22 -10.80
N SER A 302 20.16 29.35 -10.98
CA SER A 302 20.49 30.27 -12.06
C SER A 302 20.33 31.71 -11.59
N LEU A 303 21.46 32.24 -11.08
CA LEU A 303 21.92 33.64 -11.11
C LEU A 303 22.76 33.96 -9.87
N THR A 304 23.98 33.43 -9.81
CA THR A 304 25.07 34.17 -9.17
C THR A 304 26.15 34.41 -10.21
N ASP A 305 26.26 35.68 -10.54
CA ASP A 305 27.22 36.30 -11.43
C ASP A 305 28.64 35.83 -11.12
N LYS A 306 29.45 35.65 -12.17
CA LYS A 306 30.87 35.32 -12.05
C LYS A 306 31.62 36.50 -11.43
N SER A 307 32.27 36.31 -10.29
CA SER A 307 33.48 37.04 -9.95
C SER A 307 34.36 36.26 -8.97
N ASP A 308 35.65 36.28 -9.27
CA ASP A 308 36.70 35.35 -8.83
C ASP A 308 37.12 35.38 -7.33
N ASP A 309 37.82 34.30 -6.98
CA ASP A 309 38.90 34.14 -5.99
C ASP A 309 38.60 34.29 -4.49
N SER A 310 38.54 33.15 -3.78
CA SER A 310 39.63 32.74 -2.86
C SER A 310 39.32 31.42 -2.15
N ALA A 311 40.39 30.67 -1.91
CA ALA A 311 40.39 29.32 -1.35
C ALA A 311 40.06 29.27 0.15
N THR A 312 39.63 28.08 0.58
CA THR A 312 39.53 27.52 1.94
C THR A 312 38.26 27.80 2.75
N SER A 313 37.33 26.84 2.71
CA SER A 313 36.71 26.26 3.91
C SER A 313 35.84 25.05 3.53
N GLU A 314 36.32 23.86 3.89
CA GLU A 314 35.48 22.66 3.98
C GLU A 314 34.40 22.90 5.04
N SER A 315 33.14 23.01 4.60
CA SER A 315 32.00 22.73 5.45
C SER A 315 31.02 21.88 4.65
N VAL A 316 30.99 20.59 4.99
CA VAL A 316 29.98 19.63 4.52
C VAL A 316 28.64 20.05 5.11
N SER A 317 27.96 20.97 4.43
CA SER A 317 26.54 21.17 4.62
C SER A 317 25.83 20.30 3.60
N LYS A 318 25.31 19.14 4.06
CA LYS A 318 24.31 18.35 3.34
C LYS A 318 23.11 19.26 3.05
N GLY A 319 23.06 19.83 1.87
CA GLY A 319 21.94 20.62 1.38
C GLY A 319 20.74 19.69 1.19
N HIS A 320 19.89 19.58 2.21
CA HIS A 320 18.54 19.06 2.02
C HIS A 320 17.81 20.01 1.07
N ALA A 321 17.51 19.55 -0.15
CA ALA A 321 16.51 20.18 -1.00
C ALA A 321 15.20 20.25 -0.20
N PHE A 322 14.77 21.45 0.18
CA PHE A 322 13.50 21.66 0.87
C PHE A 322 12.37 21.38 -0.13
N SER A 323 11.95 20.12 -0.24
CA SER A 323 10.70 19.74 -0.91
C SER A 323 9.54 20.39 -0.16
N SER A 324 8.66 21.11 -0.85
CA SER A 324 7.36 21.50 -0.29
C SER A 324 6.57 20.21 -0.04
N GLY A 325 6.72 19.63 1.15
CA GLY A 325 6.20 18.29 1.43
C GLY A 325 4.70 18.16 1.13
N ASN A 326 4.33 17.02 0.54
CA ASN A 326 2.98 16.65 0.11
C ASN A 326 1.90 17.01 1.15
N ILE A 327 0.92 17.82 0.75
CA ILE A 327 -0.11 18.35 1.66
C ILE A 327 -1.14 17.30 2.12
N PHE A 328 -1.42 16.29 1.30
CA PHE A 328 -2.30 15.17 1.66
C PHE A 328 -1.62 14.24 2.65
N SER A 329 -0.34 13.93 2.42
CA SER A 329 0.49 13.17 3.37
C SER A 329 0.57 13.89 4.73
N LYS A 330 0.81 15.21 4.73
CA LYS A 330 0.75 16.03 5.96
C LYS A 330 -0.63 16.03 6.62
N ALA A 331 -1.71 16.05 5.85
CA ALA A 331 -3.06 15.99 6.42
C ALA A 331 -3.35 14.63 7.08
N LEU A 332 -2.90 13.53 6.48
CA LEU A 332 -2.99 12.19 7.04
C LEU A 332 -2.13 12.03 8.30
N ALA A 333 -0.89 12.54 8.28
CA ALA A 333 0.05 12.53 9.40
C ALA A 333 -0.48 13.32 10.62
N ASN A 334 -1.24 14.39 10.38
CA ASN A 334 -1.84 15.23 11.42
C ASN A 334 -3.30 14.86 11.75
N ALA A 335 -3.80 13.71 11.27
CA ALA A 335 -5.13 13.25 11.61
C ALA A 335 -5.21 12.90 13.10
N ARG A 336 -6.32 13.25 13.74
CA ARG A 336 -6.57 13.04 15.17
C ARG A 336 -7.83 12.24 15.39
N ASP A 337 -7.87 11.57 16.54
CA ASP A 337 -9.06 10.89 16.97
C ASP A 337 -10.20 11.88 17.28
N VAL A 338 -11.45 11.45 17.09
CA VAL A 338 -12.63 12.25 17.43
C VAL A 338 -12.93 12.26 18.93
N GLU A 339 -12.50 11.24 19.68
CA GLU A 339 -12.80 11.09 21.10
C GLU A 339 -11.73 11.72 22.01
N PHE A 340 -10.47 11.74 21.55
CA PHE A 340 -9.35 12.31 22.30
C PHE A 340 -8.85 13.63 21.72
N ASP A 341 -9.32 14.75 22.26
CA ASP A 341 -8.72 16.06 21.98
C ASP A 341 -7.67 16.42 23.04
N ARG A 342 -6.37 16.26 22.71
CA ARG A 342 -5.27 16.77 23.54
C ARG A 342 -5.28 18.31 23.67
N SER A 343 -6.14 19.00 22.91
CA SER A 343 -6.26 20.47 22.90
C SER A 343 -6.89 21.07 24.16
N ASP A 344 -7.44 20.26 25.07
CA ASP A 344 -8.14 20.76 26.26
C ASP A 344 -7.23 20.96 27.50
N VAL A 345 -5.93 20.60 27.43
CA VAL A 345 -5.03 20.65 28.60
C VAL A 345 -4.00 21.78 28.54
N GLU A 346 -3.57 22.21 27.36
CA GLU A 346 -2.63 23.33 27.18
C GLU A 346 -3.21 24.33 26.19
N GLY A 347 -3.65 25.49 26.68
CA GLY A 347 -4.37 26.55 25.95
C GLY A 347 -3.57 27.28 24.84
N ASN A 348 -2.79 26.56 24.04
CA ASN A 348 -2.01 27.03 22.90
C ASN A 348 -2.35 26.28 21.59
N ALA A 349 -3.54 25.69 21.48
CA ALA A 349 -3.96 25.04 20.24
C ALA A 349 -4.14 26.08 19.12
N TYR A 350 -3.24 26.07 18.14
CA TYR A 350 -3.46 26.75 16.85
C TYR A 350 -4.74 26.14 16.22
N PRO A 351 -5.80 26.93 15.98
CA PRO A 351 -7.08 26.44 15.46
C PRO A 351 -6.97 26.20 13.94
N GLY A 352 -6.08 25.31 13.54
CA GLY A 352 -5.93 24.88 12.16
C GLY A 352 -6.98 23.83 11.79
N PRO A 353 -7.30 23.68 10.49
CA PRO A 353 -8.11 22.56 10.03
C PRO A 353 -7.32 21.25 10.28
N HIS A 354 -7.90 20.36 11.07
CA HIS A 354 -7.37 19.02 11.36
C HIS A 354 -8.33 17.95 10.82
N VAL A 355 -7.77 16.86 10.31
CA VAL A 355 -8.55 15.67 9.94
C VAL A 355 -8.97 14.98 11.24
N ARG A 356 -10.27 14.94 11.54
CA ARG A 356 -10.81 14.23 12.72
C ARG A 356 -11.61 13.00 12.30
N ILE A 357 -11.19 11.82 12.74
CA ILE A 357 -11.78 10.52 12.40
C ILE A 357 -11.82 9.58 13.62
N PRO A 358 -12.76 8.63 13.71
CA PRO A 358 -12.81 7.66 14.80
C PRO A 358 -11.69 6.61 14.65
N PHE A 359 -10.63 6.74 15.44
CA PHE A 359 -9.50 5.81 15.42
C PHE A 359 -9.91 4.39 15.78
N ALA A 360 -10.89 4.22 16.67
CA ALA A 360 -11.44 2.91 17.00
C ALA A 360 -12.00 2.19 15.77
N SER A 361 -12.88 2.86 15.03
CA SER A 361 -13.46 2.29 13.81
C SER A 361 -12.41 2.12 12.71
N LEU A 362 -11.45 3.04 12.58
CA LEU A 362 -10.34 2.89 11.64
C LEU A 362 -9.50 1.65 11.93
N PHE A 363 -9.13 1.41 13.20
CA PHE A 363 -8.38 0.24 13.61
C PHE A 363 -9.13 -1.06 13.31
N ASP A 364 -10.41 -1.13 13.67
CA ASP A 364 -11.25 -2.31 13.44
C ASP A 364 -11.39 -2.58 11.93
N THR A 365 -11.63 -1.54 11.12
CA THR A 365 -11.74 -1.65 9.66
C THR A 365 -10.43 -2.09 9.02
N LEU A 366 -9.30 -1.53 9.44
CA LEU A 366 -7.98 -1.96 8.97
C LEU A 366 -7.78 -3.44 9.25
N GLY A 367 -7.97 -3.88 10.51
CA GLY A 367 -7.84 -5.29 10.90
C GLY A 367 -8.69 -6.24 10.06
N MET A 368 -9.94 -5.87 9.76
CA MET A 368 -10.83 -6.66 8.89
C MET A 368 -10.37 -6.71 7.42
N CYS A 369 -9.63 -5.71 6.95
CA CYS A 369 -9.31 -5.52 5.54
C CYS A 369 -7.86 -5.86 5.17
N LEU A 370 -7.03 -6.36 6.09
CA LEU A 370 -5.60 -6.63 5.84
C LEU A 370 -5.29 -7.72 4.78
N ALA A 371 -6.31 -8.43 4.29
CA ALA A 371 -6.17 -9.26 3.09
C ALA A 371 -5.98 -8.42 1.81
N ASP A 372 -6.46 -7.18 1.79
CA ASP A 372 -6.32 -6.23 0.69
C ASP A 372 -5.01 -5.43 0.81
N GLU A 373 -4.24 -5.35 -0.27
CA GLU A 373 -2.92 -4.71 -0.31
C GLU A 373 -2.99 -3.20 -0.02
N GLY A 374 -4.05 -2.53 -0.49
CA GLY A 374 -4.28 -1.12 -0.21
C GLY A 374 -4.48 -0.83 1.28
N ALA A 375 -5.17 -1.72 1.99
CA ALA A 375 -5.35 -1.60 3.44
C ALA A 375 -4.01 -1.71 4.20
N VAL A 376 -3.10 -2.57 3.73
CA VAL A 376 -1.75 -2.70 4.30
C VAL A 376 -0.93 -1.43 4.09
N LEU A 377 -1.00 -0.84 2.89
CA LEU A 377 -0.34 0.43 2.60
C LEU A 377 -0.88 1.58 3.46
N LEU A 378 -2.19 1.63 3.69
CA LEU A 378 -2.79 2.63 4.58
C LEU A 378 -2.33 2.43 6.02
N LEU A 379 -2.32 1.19 6.52
CA LEU A 379 -1.81 0.87 7.85
C LEU A 379 -0.35 1.30 8.01
N TYR A 380 0.50 0.98 7.04
CA TYR A 380 1.89 1.42 7.03
C TYR A 380 2.00 2.95 7.06
N SER A 381 1.29 3.64 6.17
CA SER A 381 1.34 5.11 6.06
C SER A 381 0.93 5.79 7.37
N LEU A 382 -0.06 5.24 8.06
CA LEU A 382 -0.52 5.73 9.37
C LEU A 382 0.49 5.43 10.48
N LEU A 383 1.02 4.21 10.56
CA LEU A 383 1.99 3.84 11.61
C LEU A 383 3.33 4.56 11.46
N GLN A 384 3.75 4.84 10.22
CA GLN A 384 4.99 5.56 9.94
C GLN A 384 4.82 7.08 10.07
N GLY A 385 3.71 7.63 9.55
CA GLY A 385 3.53 9.07 9.41
C GLY A 385 2.68 9.75 10.49
N ASN A 386 1.79 9.02 11.17
CA ASN A 386 0.86 9.58 12.16
C ASN A 386 1.19 9.06 13.57
N SER A 387 1.86 9.91 14.36
CA SER A 387 2.25 9.57 15.73
C SER A 387 1.07 9.32 16.66
N ASP A 388 -0.03 10.05 16.49
CA ASP A 388 -1.22 9.94 17.34
C ASP A 388 -1.90 8.58 17.11
N PHE A 389 -2.00 8.14 15.86
CA PHE A 389 -2.53 6.83 15.51
C PHE A 389 -1.59 5.70 15.93
N LYS A 390 -0.26 5.87 15.75
CA LYS A 390 0.73 4.90 16.25
C LYS A 390 0.61 4.72 17.76
N GLU A 391 0.57 5.81 18.52
CA GLU A 391 0.38 5.78 19.98
C GLU A 391 -0.93 5.09 20.35
N TYR A 392 -2.03 5.45 19.66
CA TYR A 392 -3.34 4.81 19.82
C TYR A 392 -3.25 3.28 19.67
N VAL A 393 -2.61 2.79 18.60
CA VAL A 393 -2.43 1.34 18.37
C VAL A 393 -1.60 0.70 19.48
N LEU A 394 -0.50 1.32 19.90
CA LEU A 394 0.40 0.74 20.91
C LEU A 394 -0.23 0.58 22.30
N VAL A 395 -1.25 1.37 22.64
CA VAL A 395 -1.94 1.29 23.94
C VAL A 395 -3.16 0.38 23.94
N ARG A 396 -3.56 -0.19 22.79
CA ARG A 396 -4.71 -1.10 22.71
C ARG A 396 -4.45 -2.43 23.39
N THR A 397 -5.51 -3.02 23.95
CA THR A 397 -5.49 -4.33 24.61
C THR A 397 -5.88 -5.48 23.70
N ASP A 398 -6.52 -5.20 22.56
CA ASP A 398 -7.07 -6.15 21.59
C ASP A 398 -6.25 -6.15 20.28
N LEU A 399 -4.93 -6.27 20.44
CA LEU A 399 -3.98 -6.26 19.32
C LEU A 399 -4.13 -7.48 18.39
N ASP A 400 -4.81 -8.55 18.80
CA ASP A 400 -5.19 -9.67 17.92
C ASP A 400 -6.01 -9.21 16.73
N THR A 401 -6.90 -8.23 16.89
CA THR A 401 -7.75 -7.72 15.80
C THR A 401 -6.92 -7.33 14.57
N MET A 402 -5.73 -6.78 14.79
CA MET A 402 -4.79 -6.42 13.72
C MET A 402 -3.73 -7.50 13.47
N LEU A 403 -3.12 -8.06 14.52
CA LEU A 403 -1.98 -8.98 14.37
C LEU A 403 -2.38 -10.36 13.85
N MET A 404 -3.56 -10.88 14.19
CA MET A 404 -3.99 -12.21 13.72
C MET A 404 -4.10 -12.28 12.19
N PRO A 405 -4.77 -11.33 11.51
CA PRO A 405 -4.77 -11.26 10.05
C PRO A 405 -3.38 -11.14 9.44
N ILE A 406 -2.48 -10.33 10.02
CA ILE A 406 -1.08 -10.18 9.54
C ILE A 406 -0.36 -11.54 9.59
N LEU A 407 -0.43 -12.21 10.74
CA LEU A 407 0.25 -13.49 10.97
C LEU A 407 -0.32 -14.61 10.10
N GLU A 408 -1.64 -14.61 9.85
CA GLU A 408 -2.28 -15.57 8.94
C GLU A 408 -1.90 -15.33 7.48
N THR A 409 -1.78 -14.07 7.04
CA THR A 409 -1.31 -13.74 5.69
C THR A 409 0.14 -14.16 5.49
N LEU A 410 1.03 -13.85 6.44
CA LEU A 410 2.43 -14.30 6.42
C LEU A 410 2.55 -15.84 6.42
N TYR A 411 1.67 -16.53 7.14
CA TYR A 411 1.61 -17.98 7.14
C TYR A 411 1.27 -18.55 5.74
N ASN A 412 0.38 -17.89 5.01
CA ASN A 412 -0.11 -18.27 3.69
C ASN A 412 0.69 -17.68 2.52
N ALA A 413 1.76 -16.93 2.80
CA ALA A 413 2.60 -16.22 1.83
C ALA A 413 3.02 -17.08 0.61
N SER A 414 3.31 -18.36 0.83
CA SER A 414 3.75 -19.29 -0.21
C SER A 414 2.70 -19.65 -1.27
N LYS A 415 1.43 -19.24 -1.10
CA LYS A 415 0.32 -19.69 -1.95
C LYS A 415 -0.35 -18.59 -2.77
N ARG A 416 -0.49 -17.36 -2.25
CA ARG A 416 -1.43 -16.35 -2.82
C ARG A 416 -1.10 -14.88 -2.53
N THR A 417 0.02 -14.56 -1.88
CA THR A 417 0.33 -13.19 -1.43
C THR A 417 1.37 -12.57 -2.35
N SER A 418 1.18 -11.32 -2.78
CA SER A 418 2.23 -10.60 -3.51
C SER A 418 3.47 -10.39 -2.62
N SER A 419 4.66 -10.36 -3.23
CA SER A 419 5.90 -10.07 -2.52
C SER A 419 5.82 -8.72 -1.78
N ASN A 420 5.26 -7.70 -2.43
CA ASN A 420 5.05 -6.37 -1.86
C ASN A 420 4.20 -6.41 -0.58
N GLN A 421 3.08 -7.14 -0.57
CA GLN A 421 2.25 -7.27 0.62
C GLN A 421 3.01 -7.92 1.78
N ILE A 422 3.87 -8.92 1.51
CA ILE A 422 4.70 -9.57 2.55
C ILE A 422 5.67 -8.56 3.17
N TYR A 423 6.38 -7.77 2.36
CA TYR A 423 7.30 -6.76 2.88
C TYR A 423 6.59 -5.74 3.75
N MET A 424 5.46 -5.20 3.28
CA MET A 424 4.71 -4.19 4.04
C MET A 424 4.22 -4.74 5.38
N MET A 425 3.78 -5.99 5.43
CA MET A 425 3.41 -6.65 6.69
C MET A 425 4.60 -6.82 7.64
N LEU A 426 5.77 -7.22 7.13
CA LEU A 426 6.98 -7.35 7.95
C LEU A 426 7.47 -5.99 8.46
N ILE A 427 7.38 -4.94 7.64
CA ILE A 427 7.69 -3.56 8.04
C ILE A 427 6.73 -3.11 9.14
N VAL A 428 5.42 -3.38 9.02
CA VAL A 428 4.44 -3.08 10.08
C VAL A 428 4.81 -3.77 11.39
N LEU A 429 5.18 -5.05 11.35
CA LEU A 429 5.63 -5.78 12.54
C LEU A 429 6.92 -5.18 13.11
N LEU A 430 7.87 -4.78 12.27
CA LEU A 430 9.09 -4.12 12.69
C LEU A 430 8.80 -2.78 13.36
N ILE A 431 7.94 -1.93 12.76
CA ILE A 431 7.53 -0.63 13.31
C ILE A 431 6.90 -0.77 14.70
N LEU A 432 6.02 -1.75 14.89
CA LEU A 432 5.38 -2.01 16.17
C LEU A 432 6.38 -2.56 17.20
N SER A 433 7.29 -3.46 16.78
CA SER A 433 8.30 -4.04 17.66
C SER A 433 9.33 -3.04 18.18
N GLN A 434 9.42 -1.84 17.62
CA GLN A 434 10.25 -0.77 18.18
C GLN A 434 9.80 -0.36 19.59
N ASP A 435 8.53 -0.56 19.94
CA ASP A 435 8.03 -0.23 21.27
C ASP A 435 8.14 -1.41 22.24
N SER A 436 8.80 -1.16 23.37
CA SER A 436 9.00 -2.16 24.43
C SER A 436 7.71 -2.58 25.14
N SER A 437 6.71 -1.68 25.23
CA SER A 437 5.42 -1.95 25.85
C SER A 437 4.58 -2.89 24.98
N PHE A 438 4.59 -2.68 23.67
CA PHE A 438 4.03 -3.58 22.67
C PHE A 438 4.64 -4.98 22.81
N ASN A 439 5.98 -5.09 22.76
CA ASN A 439 6.67 -6.38 22.88
C ASN A 439 6.29 -7.12 24.19
N SER A 440 6.17 -6.39 25.30
CA SER A 440 5.77 -6.98 26.57
C SER A 440 4.29 -7.40 26.61
N SER A 441 3.41 -6.68 25.93
CA SER A 441 1.96 -6.87 25.98
C SER A 441 1.48 -8.05 25.14
N ILE A 442 2.06 -8.26 23.95
CA ILE A 442 1.70 -9.38 23.08
C ILE A 442 1.98 -10.75 23.72
N HIS A 443 2.95 -10.84 24.63
CA HIS A 443 3.24 -12.09 25.35
C HIS A 443 2.24 -12.38 26.49
N LYS A 444 1.50 -11.38 26.97
CA LYS A 444 0.46 -11.55 27.99
C LYS A 444 -0.90 -11.94 27.39
N MET A 445 -1.09 -11.72 26.10
CA MET A 445 -2.34 -12.00 25.41
C MET A 445 -2.41 -13.48 25.01
N ILE A 446 -3.27 -14.25 25.66
CA ILE A 446 -3.38 -15.70 25.45
C ILE A 446 -4.47 -16.01 24.43
N LEU A 447 -4.09 -16.72 23.37
CA LEU A 447 -4.98 -17.18 22.33
C LEU A 447 -5.54 -18.56 22.69
N PRO A 448 -6.87 -18.77 22.70
CA PRO A 448 -7.45 -20.08 22.98
C PRO A 448 -7.02 -21.15 21.98
N SER A 449 -7.01 -20.81 20.69
CA SER A 449 -6.57 -21.70 19.62
C SER A 449 -6.25 -20.92 18.34
N VAL A 450 -5.38 -21.47 17.49
CA VAL A 450 -5.05 -20.91 16.16
C VAL A 450 -5.42 -21.93 15.08
N PRO A 451 -6.68 -21.92 14.57
CA PRO A 451 -7.21 -23.01 13.74
C PRO A 451 -6.61 -23.09 12.32
N TRP A 452 -6.09 -21.97 11.81
CA TRP A 452 -5.47 -21.91 10.48
C TRP A 452 -4.05 -22.47 10.45
N TYR A 453 -3.35 -22.54 11.59
CA TYR A 453 -2.00 -23.12 11.68
C TYR A 453 -2.07 -24.66 11.65
N LYS A 454 -1.38 -25.31 10.70
CA LYS A 454 -1.54 -26.76 10.43
C LYS A 454 -0.40 -27.64 10.91
N GLU A 455 0.78 -27.09 11.17
CA GLU A 455 1.98 -27.88 11.50
C GLU A 455 2.01 -28.38 12.95
N HIS A 456 1.32 -27.68 13.85
CA HIS A 456 1.28 -28.00 15.28
C HIS A 456 -0.02 -27.49 15.90
N LEU A 457 -0.62 -28.23 16.82
CA LEU A 457 -1.78 -27.72 17.56
C LEU A 457 -1.34 -26.62 18.53
N LEU A 458 -1.72 -25.38 18.26
CA LEU A 458 -1.44 -24.23 19.14
C LEU A 458 -2.67 -23.97 20.02
N HIS A 459 -2.60 -24.43 21.27
CA HIS A 459 -3.63 -24.22 22.30
C HIS A 459 -3.05 -23.39 23.44
N GLN A 460 -3.82 -22.43 23.97
CA GLN A 460 -3.40 -21.56 25.08
C GLN A 460 -2.01 -20.94 24.87
N THR A 461 -1.74 -20.50 23.63
CA THR A 461 -0.44 -19.95 23.24
C THR A 461 -0.54 -18.43 23.23
N SER A 462 0.48 -17.72 23.73
CA SER A 462 0.48 -16.26 23.66
C SER A 462 0.63 -15.76 22.22
N LEU A 463 0.06 -14.59 21.91
CA LEU A 463 0.23 -13.94 20.61
C LEU A 463 1.70 -13.70 20.30
N GLY A 464 2.50 -13.30 21.30
CA GLY A 464 3.94 -13.17 21.15
C GLY A 464 4.64 -14.49 20.79
N SER A 465 4.22 -15.63 21.36
CA SER A 465 4.74 -16.94 20.95
C SER A 465 4.37 -17.29 19.50
N LEU A 466 3.13 -16.99 19.08
CA LEU A 466 2.69 -17.18 17.69
C LEU A 466 3.50 -16.31 16.73
N MET A 467 3.74 -15.04 17.08
CA MET A 467 4.54 -14.12 16.27
C MET A 467 5.97 -14.65 16.08
N VAL A 468 6.62 -15.15 17.14
CA VAL A 468 7.93 -15.83 17.03
C VAL A 468 7.86 -17.02 16.07
N ILE A 469 6.84 -17.88 16.18
CA ILE A 469 6.67 -19.06 15.34
C ILE A 469 6.53 -18.68 13.85
N ILE A 470 5.73 -17.65 13.55
CA ILE A 470 5.48 -17.19 12.18
C ILE A 470 6.72 -16.51 11.60
N LEU A 471 7.40 -15.62 12.33
CA LEU A 471 8.64 -14.98 11.86
C LEU A 471 9.73 -16.02 11.54
N ILE A 472 9.92 -17.03 12.39
CA ILE A 472 10.87 -18.13 12.13
C ILE A 472 10.44 -18.96 10.92
N ARG A 473 9.14 -19.19 10.73
CA ARG A 473 8.62 -19.89 9.56
C ARG A 473 8.87 -19.09 8.28
N THR A 474 8.66 -17.77 8.30
CA THR A 474 8.92 -16.86 7.18
C THR A 474 10.40 -16.88 6.79
N VAL A 475 11.30 -16.80 7.78
CA VAL A 475 12.75 -17.01 7.61
C VAL A 475 13.07 -18.35 6.94
N GLN A 476 12.47 -19.45 7.42
CA GLN A 476 12.72 -20.77 6.84
C GLN A 476 12.23 -20.89 5.40
N HIS A 477 11.06 -20.32 5.10
CA HIS A 477 10.52 -20.29 3.75
C HIS A 477 11.46 -19.51 2.82
N ASN A 478 11.86 -18.30 3.23
CA ASN A 478 12.79 -17.45 2.50
C ASN A 478 14.11 -18.18 2.18
N LEU A 479 14.75 -18.78 3.18
CA LEU A 479 15.98 -19.54 2.99
C LEU A 479 15.83 -20.73 2.05
N SER A 480 14.65 -21.33 1.96
CA SER A 480 14.40 -22.49 1.10
C SER A 480 14.00 -22.12 -0.33
N LYS A 481 13.47 -20.91 -0.57
CA LYS A 481 12.82 -20.54 -1.83
C LYS A 481 13.27 -19.21 -2.42
N LEU A 482 13.31 -18.15 -1.62
CA LEU A 482 13.44 -16.77 -2.12
C LEU A 482 14.87 -16.23 -2.03
N ARG A 483 15.64 -16.62 -0.99
CA ARG A 483 17.02 -16.14 -0.73
C ARG A 483 17.13 -14.60 -0.63
N ASP A 484 16.07 -13.97 -0.16
CA ASP A 484 15.98 -12.53 0.02
C ASP A 484 16.57 -12.10 1.37
N VAL A 485 17.63 -11.29 1.32
CA VAL A 485 18.32 -10.76 2.50
C VAL A 485 17.44 -9.80 3.29
N TYR A 486 16.66 -8.94 2.63
CA TYR A 486 15.85 -7.93 3.32
C TYR A 486 14.73 -8.56 4.15
N LEU A 487 14.03 -9.53 3.57
CA LEU A 487 12.99 -10.29 4.27
C LEU A 487 13.57 -10.98 5.52
N GLN A 488 14.74 -11.60 5.38
CA GLN A 488 15.44 -12.26 6.47
C GLN A 488 15.81 -11.27 7.58
N THR A 489 16.46 -10.16 7.22
CA THR A 489 16.92 -9.17 8.19
C THR A 489 15.75 -8.52 8.92
N THR A 490 14.66 -8.20 8.23
CA THR A 490 13.44 -7.63 8.84
C THR A 490 12.82 -8.59 9.86
N CYS A 491 12.76 -9.89 9.55
CA CYS A 491 12.26 -10.90 10.48
C CYS A 491 13.16 -11.04 11.72
N LEU A 492 14.47 -11.09 11.54
CA LEU A 492 15.42 -11.23 12.65
C LEU A 492 15.49 -9.96 13.50
N ALA A 493 15.43 -8.78 12.90
CA ALA A 493 15.35 -7.49 13.60
C ALA A 493 14.11 -7.42 14.50
N THR A 494 12.95 -7.85 13.98
CA THR A 494 11.71 -7.95 14.77
C THR A 494 11.86 -8.92 15.94
N LEU A 495 12.45 -10.10 15.71
CA LEU A 495 12.72 -11.07 16.79
C LEU A 495 13.69 -10.54 17.85
N ALA A 496 14.71 -9.79 17.44
CA ALA A 496 15.69 -9.18 18.34
C ALA A 496 15.07 -8.10 19.20
N ASN A 497 14.19 -7.26 18.65
CA ASN A 497 13.41 -6.29 19.42
C ASN A 497 12.52 -6.97 20.47
N MET A 498 11.90 -8.11 20.13
CA MET A 498 11.04 -8.85 21.06
C MET A 498 11.82 -9.56 22.16
N ALA A 499 13.04 -10.04 21.87
CA ALA A 499 13.81 -10.97 22.71
C ALA A 499 13.96 -10.57 24.19
N PRO A 500 14.26 -9.31 24.56
CA PRO A 500 14.40 -8.88 25.95
C PRO A 500 13.08 -8.87 26.73
N HIS A 501 11.95 -8.82 26.03
CA HIS A 501 10.60 -8.66 26.59
C HIS A 501 9.79 -9.97 26.62
N VAL A 502 10.37 -11.06 26.12
CA VAL A 502 9.71 -12.36 26.04
C VAL A 502 9.20 -12.83 27.41
N HIS A 503 7.96 -13.30 27.45
CA HIS A 503 7.32 -13.78 28.67
C HIS A 503 6.54 -15.07 28.41
N HIS A 504 6.81 -16.12 29.19
CA HIS A 504 6.18 -17.44 29.05
C HIS A 504 6.13 -17.93 27.60
N LEU A 505 7.28 -17.96 26.93
CA LEU A 505 7.39 -18.51 25.59
C LEU A 505 6.95 -19.98 25.57
N SER A 506 6.11 -20.36 24.61
CA SER A 506 5.68 -21.76 24.48
C SER A 506 6.86 -22.70 24.22
N ALA A 507 6.73 -23.98 24.62
CA ALA A 507 7.71 -25.03 24.32
C ALA A 507 8.02 -25.09 22.83
N TYR A 508 6.98 -25.01 21.99
CA TYR A 508 7.13 -25.05 20.54
C TYR A 508 7.90 -23.83 20.00
N ALA A 509 7.56 -22.61 20.40
CA ALA A 509 8.30 -21.41 19.99
C ALA A 509 9.77 -21.45 20.45
N SER A 510 10.02 -21.94 21.67
CA SER A 510 11.37 -22.10 22.23
C SER A 510 12.22 -23.08 21.42
N GLN A 511 11.68 -24.25 21.08
CA GLN A 511 12.33 -25.23 20.22
C GLN A 511 12.62 -24.68 18.82
N ARG A 512 11.71 -23.86 18.28
CA ARG A 512 11.84 -23.26 16.96
C ARG A 512 12.96 -22.21 16.90
N LEU A 513 13.17 -21.44 17.98
CA LEU A 513 14.31 -20.53 18.09
C LEU A 513 15.65 -21.27 18.05
N VAL A 514 15.80 -22.34 18.84
CA VAL A 514 17.03 -23.14 18.82
C VAL A 514 17.22 -23.84 17.46
N SER A 515 16.12 -24.29 16.85
CA SER A 515 16.14 -24.91 15.51
C SER A 515 16.51 -23.92 14.41
N LEU A 516 16.17 -22.64 14.55
CA LEU A 516 16.58 -21.58 13.62
C LEU A 516 18.11 -21.46 13.58
N PHE A 517 18.76 -21.38 14.74
CA PHE A 517 20.23 -21.37 14.81
C PHE A 517 20.84 -22.61 14.16
N TYR A 518 20.33 -23.80 14.50
CA TYR A 518 20.80 -25.06 13.89
C TYR A 518 20.66 -25.09 12.36
N MET A 519 19.57 -24.56 11.82
CA MET A 519 19.31 -24.56 10.39
C MET A 519 20.23 -23.58 9.64
N LEU A 520 20.45 -22.38 10.19
CA LEU A 520 21.42 -21.43 9.66
C LEU A 520 22.85 -21.97 9.76
N SER A 521 23.20 -22.66 10.85
CA SER A 521 24.55 -23.15 11.08
C SER A 521 24.94 -24.25 10.10
N ARG A 522 23.98 -25.11 9.71
CA ARG A 522 24.20 -26.09 8.63
C ARG A 522 24.47 -25.43 7.29
N LYS A 523 23.78 -24.33 6.96
CA LYS A 523 24.02 -23.59 5.72
C LYS A 523 25.39 -22.91 5.74
N TYR A 524 25.71 -22.23 6.84
CA TYR A 524 27.01 -21.62 7.06
C TYR A 524 28.16 -22.63 6.92
N ASN A 525 28.09 -23.78 7.60
CA ASN A 525 29.14 -24.80 7.53
C ASN A 525 29.32 -25.31 6.09
N LYS A 526 28.22 -25.55 5.37
CA LYS A 526 28.26 -25.98 3.96
C LYS A 526 28.92 -24.92 3.06
N LEU A 527 28.62 -23.64 3.28
CA LEU A 527 29.25 -22.55 2.52
C LEU A 527 30.73 -22.39 2.89
N SER A 528 31.08 -22.52 4.16
CA SER A 528 32.46 -22.47 4.65
C SER A 528 33.33 -23.57 4.02
N GLU A 529 32.84 -24.80 3.98
CA GLU A 529 33.53 -25.94 3.33
C GLU A 529 33.81 -25.66 1.85
N LEU A 530 32.81 -25.14 1.12
CA LEU A 530 32.96 -24.79 -0.30
C LEU A 530 33.97 -23.66 -0.53
N THR A 531 34.00 -22.67 0.36
CA THR A 531 34.98 -21.57 0.31
C THR A 531 36.40 -22.10 0.55
N ASP A 532 36.59 -22.97 1.53
CA ASP A 532 37.88 -23.57 1.85
C ASP A 532 38.38 -24.46 0.70
N GLU A 533 37.51 -25.26 0.07
CA GLU A 533 37.83 -26.08 -1.10
C GLU A 533 38.27 -25.23 -2.31
N LYS A 534 37.55 -24.14 -2.61
CA LYS A 534 37.90 -23.23 -3.71
C LYS A 534 39.19 -22.48 -3.45
N GLN A 535 39.42 -22.02 -2.21
CA GLN A 535 40.67 -21.38 -1.83
C GLN A 535 41.86 -22.34 -1.96
N GLN A 536 41.66 -23.63 -1.70
CA GLN A 536 42.68 -24.65 -1.93
C GLN A 536 42.91 -24.94 -3.42
N SER A 537 41.86 -24.98 -4.25
CA SER A 537 42.02 -25.18 -5.71
C SER A 537 42.71 -24.01 -6.41
N ILE A 538 42.41 -22.77 -6.01
CA ILE A 538 43.05 -21.56 -6.56
C ILE A 538 44.54 -21.50 -6.20
N LYS A 539 44.94 -21.98 -5.01
CA LYS A 539 46.35 -22.09 -4.63
C LYS A 539 47.13 -23.12 -5.46
N ILE A 540 46.45 -24.08 -6.10
CA ILE A 540 47.05 -25.14 -6.91
C ILE A 540 47.12 -24.76 -8.40
N SER A 541 46.20 -23.92 -8.88
CA SER A 541 46.13 -23.47 -10.28
C SER A 541 46.64 -22.03 -10.43
N LEU A 542 47.89 -21.86 -10.87
CA LEU A 542 48.45 -20.58 -11.33
C LEU A 542 47.80 -20.15 -12.67
N ALA A 543 46.56 -19.67 -12.67
CA ALA A 543 45.99 -18.89 -13.78
C ALA A 543 44.68 -18.23 -13.35
N GLY A 544 44.61 -16.91 -13.53
CA GLY A 544 43.40 -16.13 -13.32
C GLY A 544 42.35 -16.42 -14.38
N GLU A 545 41.12 -16.63 -13.91
CA GLU A 545 39.82 -16.34 -14.54
C GLU A 545 38.77 -16.93 -13.59
N GLY A 546 38.39 -16.17 -12.55
CA GLY A 546 37.41 -16.64 -11.56
C GLY A 546 37.13 -15.71 -10.37
N ASP A 547 37.49 -14.42 -10.46
CA ASP A 547 37.47 -13.48 -9.33
C ASP A 547 36.04 -13.25 -8.79
N GLY A 548 35.07 -12.98 -9.68
CA GLY A 548 33.70 -12.64 -9.27
C GLY A 548 32.92 -13.76 -8.56
N VAL A 549 33.17 -15.04 -8.85
CA VAL A 549 32.46 -16.16 -8.20
C VAL A 549 33.01 -16.43 -6.78
N SER A 550 34.28 -16.07 -6.53
CA SER A 550 34.88 -16.16 -5.19
C SER A 550 34.40 -15.03 -4.29
N GLU A 551 34.20 -13.83 -4.85
CA GLU A 551 33.65 -12.68 -4.13
C GLU A 551 32.18 -12.90 -3.75
N ASP A 552 31.34 -13.38 -4.67
CA ASP A 552 29.93 -13.70 -4.40
C ASP A 552 29.77 -14.72 -3.25
N LEU A 553 30.59 -15.77 -3.24
CA LEU A 553 30.55 -16.79 -2.18
C LEU A 553 31.02 -16.23 -0.83
N ALA A 554 32.01 -15.34 -0.83
CA ALA A 554 32.49 -14.69 0.37
C ALA A 554 31.44 -13.73 0.96
N ALA A 555 30.74 -12.98 0.11
CA ALA A 555 29.61 -12.13 0.50
C ALA A 555 28.46 -12.96 1.10
N GLU A 556 28.07 -14.05 0.45
CA GLU A 556 27.03 -14.95 0.98
C GLU A 556 27.43 -15.55 2.33
N LEU A 557 28.69 -16.00 2.48
CA LEU A 557 29.21 -16.51 3.75
C LEU A 557 29.18 -15.44 4.85
N GLN A 558 29.53 -14.20 4.53
CA GLN A 558 29.48 -13.07 5.44
C GLN A 558 28.04 -12.79 5.90
N ILE A 559 27.08 -12.76 4.98
CA ILE A 559 25.64 -12.61 5.27
C ILE A 559 25.17 -13.69 6.26
N PHE A 560 25.48 -14.96 6.01
CA PHE A 560 25.11 -16.05 6.94
C PHE A 560 25.83 -15.97 8.28
N THR A 561 27.05 -15.43 8.31
CA THR A 561 27.78 -15.17 9.55
C THR A 561 27.03 -14.14 10.41
N ASP A 562 26.54 -13.06 9.79
CA ASP A 562 25.81 -12.00 10.48
C ASP A 562 24.43 -12.48 10.95
N PHE A 563 23.73 -13.29 10.15
CA PHE A 563 22.48 -13.93 10.58
C PHE A 563 22.68 -14.88 11.76
N LEU A 564 23.75 -15.68 11.76
CA LEU A 564 24.06 -16.55 12.90
C LEU A 564 24.37 -15.77 14.16
N ARG A 565 25.15 -14.70 14.03
CA ARG A 565 25.46 -13.80 15.14
C ARG A 565 24.17 -13.21 15.72
N LEU A 566 23.30 -12.67 14.86
CA LEU A 566 22.05 -12.06 15.27
C LEU A 566 21.12 -13.04 16.00
N VAL A 567 21.05 -14.31 15.56
CA VAL A 567 20.28 -15.35 16.27
C VAL A 567 20.91 -15.69 17.63
N LEU A 568 22.24 -15.69 17.74
CA LEU A 568 22.92 -15.85 19.03
C LEU A 568 22.67 -14.65 19.96
N ASP A 569 22.63 -13.43 19.42
CA ASP A 569 22.27 -12.22 20.16
C ASP A 569 20.82 -12.28 20.66
N ILE A 570 19.88 -12.74 19.83
CA ILE A 570 18.48 -13.00 20.22
C ILE A 570 18.42 -13.98 21.40
N LEU A 571 19.11 -15.12 21.31
CA LEU A 571 19.16 -16.11 22.39
C LEU A 571 19.78 -15.50 23.66
N ASN A 572 20.88 -14.76 23.52
CA ASN A 572 21.54 -14.10 24.65
C ASN A 572 20.65 -13.05 25.31
N ALA A 573 19.91 -12.26 24.53
CA ALA A 573 18.96 -11.29 25.06
C ALA A 573 17.87 -11.96 25.91
N ILE A 574 17.30 -13.08 25.44
CA ILE A 574 16.33 -13.85 26.23
C ILE A 574 16.98 -14.40 27.50
N LEU A 575 18.16 -15.03 27.38
CA LEU A 575 18.85 -15.66 28.51
C LEU A 575 19.34 -14.67 29.57
N THR A 576 19.63 -13.43 29.16
CA THR A 576 20.12 -12.36 30.03
C THR A 576 18.96 -11.63 30.70
N TYR A 577 17.95 -11.20 29.93
CA TYR A 577 16.93 -10.27 30.41
C TYR A 577 15.60 -10.96 30.79
N ALA A 578 15.30 -12.13 30.22
CA ALA A 578 13.99 -12.75 30.31
C ALA A 578 13.99 -14.19 30.88
N LEU A 579 15.16 -14.80 31.11
CA LEU A 579 15.30 -16.21 31.50
C LEU A 579 14.40 -16.66 32.65
N PRO A 580 14.31 -15.93 33.79
CA PRO A 580 13.53 -16.41 34.95
C PRO A 580 12.04 -16.65 34.65
N ARG A 581 11.52 -16.04 33.58
CA ARG A 581 10.11 -16.15 33.16
C ARG A 581 9.90 -17.12 32.01
N ASN A 582 10.97 -17.72 31.48
CA ASN A 582 10.98 -18.54 30.27
C ASN A 582 11.72 -19.87 30.51
N PRO A 583 11.15 -20.80 31.31
CA PRO A 583 11.78 -22.10 31.56
C PRO A 583 11.89 -22.96 30.29
N GLU A 584 10.95 -22.81 29.35
CA GLU A 584 10.90 -23.60 28.11
C GLU A 584 12.10 -23.34 27.18
N ILE A 585 12.64 -22.12 27.15
CA ILE A 585 13.86 -21.84 26.36
C ILE A 585 15.09 -22.49 27.00
N VAL A 586 15.17 -22.52 28.32
CA VAL A 586 16.25 -23.22 29.04
C VAL A 586 16.19 -24.71 28.72
N TYR A 587 15.00 -25.31 28.80
CA TYR A 587 14.80 -26.70 28.40
C TYR A 587 15.23 -26.97 26.95
N ALA A 588 14.81 -26.12 26.01
CA ALA A 588 15.16 -26.27 24.60
C ALA A 588 16.67 -26.18 24.34
N VAL A 589 17.37 -25.26 25.02
CA VAL A 589 18.83 -25.08 24.93
C VAL A 589 19.56 -26.27 25.55
N MET A 590 19.14 -26.74 26.73
CA MET A 590 19.71 -27.95 27.37
C MET A 590 19.52 -29.20 26.51
N HIS A 591 18.32 -29.38 25.94
CA HIS A 591 18.00 -30.55 25.13
C HIS A 591 18.81 -30.60 23.82
N ARG A 592 19.23 -29.45 23.28
CA ARG A 592 19.98 -29.34 22.01
C ARG A 592 21.35 -28.69 22.18
N GLN A 593 21.99 -28.90 23.33
CA GLN A 593 23.30 -28.29 23.66
C GLN A 593 24.41 -28.63 22.66
N GLU A 594 24.30 -29.76 21.95
CA GLU A 594 25.24 -30.19 20.91
C GLU A 594 25.28 -29.24 19.71
N VAL A 595 24.21 -28.47 19.49
CA VAL A 595 24.12 -27.52 18.38
C VAL A 595 25.13 -26.38 18.52
N PHE A 596 25.47 -25.98 19.75
CA PHE A 596 26.37 -24.86 20.03
C PHE A 596 27.84 -25.27 20.11
N GLN A 597 28.11 -26.56 20.31
CA GLN A 597 29.46 -27.08 20.53
C GLN A 597 30.46 -26.73 19.42
N PRO A 598 30.12 -26.80 18.11
CA PRO A 598 31.06 -26.47 17.04
C PRO A 598 31.56 -25.03 17.07
N PHE A 599 30.79 -24.12 17.69
CA PHE A 599 31.06 -22.68 17.67
C PHE A 599 31.77 -22.18 18.92
N LYS A 600 32.12 -23.05 19.87
CA LYS A 600 32.81 -22.68 21.12
C LYS A 600 34.07 -21.86 20.90
N ASN A 601 34.84 -22.18 19.86
CA ASN A 601 36.12 -21.51 19.57
C ASN A 601 36.03 -20.60 18.34
N HIS A 602 34.82 -20.34 17.84
CA HIS A 602 34.64 -19.54 16.63
C HIS A 602 34.88 -18.05 16.94
N PRO A 603 35.80 -17.36 16.25
CA PRO A 603 36.21 -15.98 16.60
C PRO A 603 35.07 -14.98 16.75
N ARG A 604 34.01 -15.11 15.93
CA ARG A 604 32.86 -14.19 15.96
C ARG A 604 31.73 -14.59 16.90
N PHE A 605 31.71 -15.84 17.37
CA PHE A 605 30.58 -16.38 18.15
C PHE A 605 30.97 -16.82 19.56
N HIS A 606 32.27 -16.99 19.84
CA HIS A 606 32.80 -17.52 21.09
C HIS A 606 32.17 -16.87 22.32
N GLU A 607 32.13 -15.53 22.39
CA GLU A 607 31.62 -14.81 23.57
C GLU A 607 30.12 -15.03 23.78
N LEU A 608 29.34 -15.05 22.70
CA LEU A 608 27.89 -15.29 22.76
C LEU A 608 27.58 -16.75 23.15
N VAL A 609 28.39 -17.69 22.66
CA VAL A 609 28.27 -19.12 22.98
C VAL A 609 28.71 -19.40 24.41
N GLU A 610 29.72 -18.69 24.93
CA GLU A 610 30.18 -18.81 26.31
C GLU A 610 29.05 -18.51 27.31
N ASN A 611 28.28 -17.45 27.10
CA ASN A 611 27.09 -17.15 27.91
C ASN A 611 26.06 -18.29 27.91
N ILE A 612 25.82 -18.92 26.75
CA ILE A 612 24.94 -20.08 26.66
C ILE A 612 25.48 -21.23 27.52
N TYR A 613 26.79 -21.47 27.51
CA TYR A 613 27.43 -22.48 28.36
C TYR A 613 27.38 -22.12 29.84
N THR A 614 27.51 -20.85 30.24
CA THR A 614 27.31 -20.41 31.63
C THR A 614 25.92 -20.79 32.13
N VAL A 615 24.88 -20.60 31.30
CA VAL A 615 23.52 -21.04 31.61
C VAL A 615 23.47 -22.57 31.70
N LEU A 616 23.98 -23.28 30.69
CA LEU A 616 23.98 -24.75 30.67
C LEU A 616 24.66 -25.34 31.91
N ASP A 617 25.80 -24.82 32.33
CA ASP A 617 26.57 -25.32 33.47
C ASP A 617 25.80 -25.14 34.79
N PHE A 618 25.12 -24.00 34.97
CA PHE A 618 24.26 -23.76 36.13
C PHE A 618 23.10 -24.76 36.21
N PHE A 619 22.37 -24.98 35.10
CA PHE A 619 21.21 -25.87 35.11
C PHE A 619 21.61 -27.34 35.11
N ASN A 620 22.65 -27.76 34.37
CA ASN A 620 23.14 -29.14 34.36
C ASN A 620 23.67 -29.55 35.74
N SER A 621 24.45 -28.69 36.43
CA SER A 621 24.96 -29.01 37.78
C SER A 621 23.84 -29.18 38.82
N ARG A 622 22.78 -28.37 38.73
CA ARG A 622 21.56 -28.52 39.55
C ARG A 622 20.85 -29.84 39.27
N MET A 623 20.69 -30.20 38.00
CA MET A 623 20.08 -31.47 37.59
C MET A 623 20.88 -32.68 38.08
N ASP A 624 22.21 -32.66 37.92
CA ASP A 624 23.08 -33.74 38.38
C ASP A 624 23.09 -33.87 39.92
N SER A 625 22.97 -32.76 40.67
CA SER A 625 22.85 -32.81 42.14
C SER A 625 21.56 -33.49 42.63
N GLN A 626 20.51 -33.48 41.82
CA GLN A 626 19.21 -34.11 42.11
C GLN A 626 19.11 -35.55 41.60
N ARG A 627 20.16 -36.03 40.93
CA ARG A 627 20.23 -37.34 40.26
C ARG A 627 20.48 -38.47 41.27
N SER A 628 19.56 -38.65 42.21
CA SER A 628 19.52 -39.81 43.11
C SER A 628 18.56 -40.87 42.53
N ASP A 629 19.10 -41.84 41.78
CA ASP A 629 18.50 -43.11 41.32
C ASP A 629 17.08 -43.11 40.71
N ARG A 630 16.53 -41.96 40.31
CA ARG A 630 15.17 -41.84 39.73
C ARG A 630 15.21 -41.65 38.23
N GLU A 631 14.30 -42.33 37.53
CA GLU A 631 14.01 -42.07 36.12
C GLU A 631 13.51 -40.61 35.94
N TRP A 632 14.18 -39.90 35.03
CA TRP A 632 13.83 -38.54 34.61
C TRP A 632 12.74 -38.61 33.54
N SER A 633 11.58 -38.01 33.81
CA SER A 633 10.58 -37.70 32.80
C SER A 633 10.73 -36.24 32.34
N VAL A 634 10.24 -35.91 31.14
CA VAL A 634 10.24 -34.53 30.63
C VAL A 634 9.61 -33.55 31.63
N GLN A 635 8.51 -33.97 32.27
CA GLN A 635 7.83 -33.17 33.28
C GLN A 635 8.72 -32.88 34.50
N LYS A 636 9.43 -33.89 35.03
CA LYS A 636 10.34 -33.69 36.18
C LYS A 636 11.52 -32.79 35.83
N VAL A 637 12.04 -32.92 34.61
CA VAL A 637 13.11 -32.04 34.12
C VAL A 637 12.62 -30.60 34.08
N LEU A 638 11.45 -30.36 33.51
CA LEU A 638 10.87 -29.02 33.42
C LEU A 638 10.55 -28.43 34.81
N GLU A 639 10.01 -29.23 35.74
CA GLU A 639 9.79 -28.82 37.13
C GLU A 639 11.11 -28.39 37.81
N SER A 640 12.19 -29.16 37.63
CA SER A 640 13.51 -28.81 38.17
C SER A 640 14.11 -27.55 37.55
N ILE A 641 13.90 -27.34 36.24
CA ILE A 641 14.27 -26.10 35.55
C ILE A 641 13.49 -24.92 36.12
N ILE A 642 12.16 -25.03 36.26
CA ILE A 642 11.30 -23.99 36.82
C ILE A 642 11.77 -23.59 38.23
N ASP A 643 12.07 -24.56 39.08
CA ASP A 643 12.59 -24.30 40.41
C ASP A 643 13.96 -23.63 40.38
N SER A 644 14.84 -24.06 39.48
CA SER A 644 16.19 -23.51 39.30
C SER A 644 16.18 -22.08 38.74
N CYS A 645 15.24 -21.74 37.85
CA CYS A 645 15.05 -20.39 37.30
C CYS A 645 14.84 -19.34 38.40
N ARG A 646 14.23 -19.71 39.53
CA ARG A 646 14.01 -18.81 40.68
C ARG A 646 15.31 -18.36 41.36
N PHE A 647 16.36 -19.16 41.23
CA PHE A 647 17.67 -18.90 41.81
C PHE A 647 18.68 -18.32 40.81
N TRP A 648 18.35 -18.31 39.51
CA TRP A 648 19.21 -17.70 38.50
C TRP A 648 19.31 -16.19 38.72
N ARG A 649 20.54 -15.67 38.70
CA ARG A 649 20.85 -14.24 38.87
C ARG A 649 21.73 -13.67 37.77
N GLY A 650 22.08 -14.47 36.76
CA GLY A 650 22.99 -14.05 35.69
C GLY A 650 24.47 -14.03 36.09
N GLU A 651 24.85 -14.74 37.16
CA GLU A 651 26.26 -14.83 37.58
C GLU A 651 27.11 -15.45 36.46
N GLY A 652 28.21 -14.78 36.10
CA GLY A 652 29.11 -15.21 35.03
C GLY A 652 28.65 -14.88 33.60
N MET A 653 27.51 -14.22 33.43
CA MET A 653 27.06 -13.75 32.11
C MET A 653 27.82 -12.48 31.69
N LYS A 654 28.37 -12.49 30.48
CA LYS A 654 28.83 -11.28 29.79
C LYS A 654 27.62 -10.45 29.34
N MET A 655 27.69 -9.15 29.55
CA MET A 655 26.65 -8.22 29.10
C MET A 655 26.99 -7.74 27.70
N PHE A 656 26.06 -7.95 26.77
CA PHE A 656 26.12 -7.40 25.42
C PHE A 656 25.15 -6.23 25.31
N THR A 657 25.45 -5.28 24.43
CA THR A 657 24.51 -4.20 24.11
C THR A 657 23.19 -4.79 23.63
N GLN A 658 22.10 -4.23 24.13
CA GLN A 658 20.78 -4.66 23.71
C GLN A 658 20.52 -4.15 22.30
N LEU A 659 20.38 -5.07 21.35
CA LEU A 659 20.03 -4.72 19.99
C LEU A 659 18.66 -4.06 19.94
N HIS A 660 18.57 -2.93 19.25
CA HIS A 660 17.34 -2.22 18.97
C HIS A 660 17.30 -1.82 17.50
N PHE A 661 16.30 -2.33 16.79
CA PHE A 661 16.16 -2.09 15.36
C PHE A 661 14.97 -1.19 15.08
N SER A 662 15.23 -0.06 14.45
CA SER A 662 14.23 0.83 13.89
C SER A 662 14.08 0.61 12.39
N TYR A 663 12.85 0.74 11.91
CA TYR A 663 12.57 0.86 10.50
C TYR A 663 12.99 2.25 10.03
N GLU A 664 13.82 2.30 9.01
CA GLU A 664 14.18 3.52 8.31
C GLU A 664 13.65 3.44 6.88
N GLN A 665 12.90 4.47 6.49
CA GLN A 665 12.42 4.59 5.13
C GLN A 665 13.60 4.98 4.22
N GLU A 666 13.60 4.44 2.99
CA GLU A 666 14.62 4.77 1.99
C GLU A 666 14.62 6.25 1.63
N SER A 667 15.69 6.73 1.00
CA SER A 667 15.82 8.13 0.58
C SER A 667 14.86 8.50 -0.55
N HIS A 668 14.53 7.54 -1.42
CA HIS A 668 13.65 7.70 -2.58
C HIS A 668 12.48 6.70 -2.54
N PRO A 669 11.61 6.76 -1.52
CA PRO A 669 10.51 5.82 -1.38
C PRO A 669 9.51 5.91 -2.54
N GLU A 670 9.44 7.06 -3.22
CA GLU A 670 8.58 7.31 -4.37
C GLU A 670 8.80 6.32 -5.53
N GLU A 671 10.02 5.83 -5.74
CA GLU A 671 10.34 4.90 -6.83
C GLU A 671 9.64 3.55 -6.66
N PHE A 672 9.36 3.15 -5.41
CA PHE A 672 8.60 1.96 -5.09
C PHE A 672 7.10 2.26 -4.94
N PHE A 673 6.74 3.26 -4.13
CA PHE A 673 5.35 3.49 -3.76
C PHE A 673 4.49 4.03 -4.90
N ILE A 674 5.02 4.89 -5.78
CA ILE A 674 4.22 5.44 -6.88
C ILE A 674 3.80 4.33 -7.86
N PRO A 675 4.72 3.51 -8.43
CA PRO A 675 4.32 2.40 -9.30
C PRO A 675 3.42 1.40 -8.58
N TYR A 676 3.71 1.06 -7.32
CA TYR A 676 2.93 0.07 -6.58
C TYR A 676 1.49 0.54 -6.33
N VAL A 677 1.29 1.79 -5.88
CA VAL A 677 -0.04 2.37 -5.67
C VAL A 677 -0.83 2.43 -6.98
N TRP A 678 -0.18 2.82 -8.08
CA TRP A 678 -0.83 2.83 -9.39
C TRP A 678 -1.14 1.43 -9.89
N GLN A 679 -0.32 0.41 -9.61
CA GLN A 679 -0.63 -0.98 -9.94
C GLN A 679 -1.89 -1.46 -9.19
N LEU A 680 -2.03 -1.10 -7.91
CA LEU A 680 -3.23 -1.40 -7.13
C LEU A 680 -4.46 -0.69 -7.69
N ALA A 681 -4.37 0.63 -7.88
CA ALA A 681 -5.44 1.41 -8.46
C ALA A 681 -5.83 0.88 -9.85
N PHE A 682 -4.85 0.53 -10.70
CA PHE A 682 -5.07 0.00 -12.04
C PHE A 682 -5.71 -1.39 -12.04
N SER A 683 -5.26 -2.29 -11.17
CA SER A 683 -5.79 -3.66 -11.06
C SER A 683 -7.27 -3.71 -10.66
N ARG A 684 -7.74 -2.66 -9.97
CA ARG A 684 -9.09 -2.53 -9.44
C ARG A 684 -9.94 -1.49 -10.18
N CYS A 685 -9.30 -0.63 -10.98
CA CYS A 685 -9.98 0.31 -11.84
C CYS A 685 -10.41 -0.41 -13.12
N GLY A 686 -11.73 -0.53 -13.35
CA GLY A 686 -12.31 -1.05 -14.58
C GLY A 686 -12.08 -0.20 -15.85
N PHE A 687 -11.11 0.73 -15.83
CA PHE A 687 -10.57 1.37 -17.02
C PHE A 687 -9.32 0.62 -17.47
N ASN A 688 -9.45 -0.18 -18.53
CA ASN A 688 -8.29 -0.78 -19.19
C ASN A 688 -7.52 0.32 -19.94
N PHE A 689 -6.42 0.82 -19.39
CA PHE A 689 -5.46 1.58 -20.19
C PHE A 689 -4.64 0.62 -21.04
N ASN A 690 -4.25 1.09 -22.22
CA ASN A 690 -3.29 0.42 -23.08
C ASN A 690 -1.96 0.27 -22.33
N PRO A 691 -1.49 -0.97 -22.06
CA PRO A 691 -0.21 -1.19 -21.41
C PRO A 691 0.97 -0.55 -22.16
N ASP A 692 0.86 -0.44 -23.49
CA ASP A 692 1.91 0.15 -24.35
C ASP A 692 2.06 1.66 -24.15
N ALA A 693 1.05 2.32 -23.57
CA ALA A 693 1.07 3.76 -23.29
C ALA A 693 1.64 4.10 -21.90
N ILE A 694 1.90 3.09 -21.05
CA ILE A 694 2.33 3.29 -19.66
C ILE A 694 3.86 3.26 -19.57
N ASN A 695 4.45 4.35 -19.08
CA ASN A 695 5.89 4.45 -18.84
C ASN A 695 6.26 4.25 -17.35
N LEU A 696 5.27 4.33 -16.45
CA LEU A 696 5.48 4.27 -15.01
C LEU A 696 5.96 2.90 -14.53
N PHE A 697 5.45 1.84 -15.15
CA PHE A 697 5.85 0.48 -14.81
C PHE A 697 7.18 0.14 -15.48
N PRO A 698 8.14 -0.49 -14.77
CA PRO A 698 9.39 -0.91 -15.38
C PRO A 698 9.12 -1.81 -16.58
N LEU A 699 9.68 -1.48 -17.74
CA LEU A 699 9.64 -2.37 -18.91
C LEU A 699 10.23 -3.73 -18.51
N PRO A 700 9.53 -4.86 -18.76
CA PRO A 700 10.19 -6.15 -18.76
C PRO A 700 11.29 -6.05 -19.81
N HIS A 701 12.56 -6.00 -19.40
CA HIS A 701 13.68 -5.93 -20.33
C HIS A 701 13.48 -6.99 -21.41
N GLN A 702 13.20 -6.55 -22.64
CA GLN A 702 13.32 -7.42 -23.80
C GLN A 702 14.81 -7.69 -23.93
N VAL A 703 15.21 -8.90 -23.55
CA VAL A 703 16.50 -9.43 -23.97
C VAL A 703 16.46 -9.38 -25.50
N GLU A 704 17.27 -8.49 -26.08
CA GLU A 704 17.53 -8.50 -27.51
C GLU A 704 17.93 -9.94 -27.87
N LYS A 705 17.05 -10.64 -28.59
CA LYS A 705 17.37 -11.91 -29.22
C LYS A 705 18.38 -11.61 -30.33
N GLN A 706 19.65 -11.51 -29.98
CA GLN A 706 20.70 -12.02 -30.86
C GLN A 706 20.84 -13.50 -30.53
N GLY A 707 20.51 -14.32 -31.53
CA GLY A 707 20.30 -15.74 -31.35
C GLY A 707 21.55 -16.48 -30.93
N GLU A 708 21.41 -17.33 -29.93
CA GLU A 708 21.94 -18.69 -29.91
C GLU A 708 21.07 -19.51 -28.95
N GLU A 709 20.66 -20.69 -29.42
CA GLU A 709 19.74 -21.59 -28.72
C GLU A 709 20.40 -22.21 -27.48
N GLY A 710 19.75 -22.08 -26.31
CA GLY A 710 19.84 -23.05 -25.22
C GLY A 710 20.27 -22.52 -23.85
N ARG A 711 19.30 -22.08 -23.04
CA ARG A 711 19.15 -22.31 -21.57
C ARG A 711 18.13 -21.32 -21.00
N GLY A 712 16.96 -21.82 -20.59
CA GLY A 712 16.04 -21.08 -19.74
C GLY A 712 16.28 -21.48 -18.30
N GLU A 713 16.84 -20.58 -17.50
CA GLU A 713 16.80 -20.54 -16.01
C GLU A 713 17.65 -19.37 -15.45
N GLU A 714 18.53 -18.72 -16.24
CA GLU A 714 19.48 -17.70 -15.74
C GLU A 714 18.98 -16.23 -15.80
N VAL A 715 17.78 -15.95 -16.34
CA VAL A 715 17.31 -14.56 -16.57
C VAL A 715 16.59 -13.93 -15.37
N GLU A 716 16.04 -14.73 -14.44
CA GLU A 716 15.45 -14.22 -13.18
C GLU A 716 16.51 -13.89 -12.12
N GLU A 717 17.60 -14.66 -12.03
CA GLU A 717 18.68 -14.44 -11.07
C GLU A 717 19.41 -13.09 -11.29
N GLY A 718 19.51 -12.62 -12.53
CA GLY A 718 20.16 -11.34 -12.86
C GLY A 718 19.39 -10.09 -12.44
N LYS A 719 18.05 -10.18 -12.31
CA LYS A 719 17.19 -9.08 -11.83
C LYS A 719 17.15 -9.04 -10.30
N GLU A 720 17.13 -10.19 -9.64
CA GLU A 720 17.21 -10.28 -8.18
C GLU A 720 18.57 -9.79 -7.67
N LYS A 721 19.70 -10.18 -8.30
CA LYS A 721 21.04 -9.76 -7.88
C LYS A 721 21.25 -8.23 -7.86
N LYS A 722 20.73 -7.50 -8.85
CA LYS A 722 20.93 -6.04 -8.94
C LYS A 722 20.03 -5.25 -7.99
N ILE A 723 18.88 -5.83 -7.61
CA ILE A 723 18.01 -5.33 -6.53
C ILE A 723 18.64 -5.64 -5.16
N GLN A 724 19.29 -6.80 -5.01
CA GLN A 724 20.03 -7.19 -3.81
C GLN A 724 21.20 -6.24 -3.52
N GLU A 725 22.03 -5.90 -4.52
CA GLU A 725 23.18 -5.00 -4.36
C GLU A 725 22.79 -3.56 -3.96
N LEU A 726 21.62 -3.07 -4.39
CA LEU A 726 21.12 -1.75 -3.98
C LEU A 726 20.55 -1.76 -2.55
N ILE A 727 20.12 -2.92 -2.04
CA ILE A 727 19.43 -3.10 -0.76
C ILE A 727 20.37 -3.48 0.40
N GLU A 728 21.59 -3.95 0.12
CA GLU A 728 22.57 -4.37 1.12
C GLU A 728 23.03 -3.27 2.12
N GLN A 729 22.65 -2.00 1.93
CA GLN A 729 22.96 -0.90 2.86
C GLN A 729 21.82 -0.53 3.86
N ARG A 730 20.74 -1.33 3.98
CA ARG A 730 19.42 -0.80 4.37
C ARG A 730 18.81 -1.22 5.73
N ILE A 731 19.61 -1.41 6.77
CA ILE A 731 19.15 -1.30 8.18
C ILE A 731 20.29 -0.61 8.96
N VAL A 732 19.98 0.45 9.72
CA VAL A 732 20.96 1.00 10.68
C VAL A 732 21.10 -0.02 11.81
N LEU A 733 22.15 -0.83 11.67
CA LEU A 733 22.69 -1.66 12.72
C LEU A 733 23.43 -0.71 13.67
N ASP A 734 22.73 0.02 14.54
CA ASP A 734 23.41 0.72 15.63
C ASP A 734 23.67 -0.31 16.74
N PRO A 735 24.94 -0.65 17.03
CA PRO A 735 25.29 -1.68 18.01
C PRO A 735 24.92 -1.33 19.44
#